data_AF-A0A1V5PMZ2-F1
#
_entry.id   AF-A0A1V5PMZ2-F1
#
_cell.length_a   1.000
_cell.length_b   1.000
_cell.length_c   1.000
_cell.angle_alpha   90.00
_cell.angle_beta   90.00
_cell.angle_gamma   90.00
#
_symmetry.space_group_name_H-M   'P 1'
#
loop_
_entity.id
_entity.type
_entity.pdbx_description
1 polymer ?
#
loop_
_entity_poly.entity_id
_entity_poly.type
_entity_poly.pdbx_seq_one_letter_code
_entity_poly.pdbx_strand_id
1 'polypeptide(L)'
;MEGKIPDFGRGTIDQFDQTVKGFFKKKKLQEQQSVNLLHSKDMVDLSGILEAAEPEKKKWTVLLYMDGNNNLYGPMYDAMNSLETVGSNKDVNIVTEIGGNPGEQVHGGLLQQIMDKMSQEKKIQTVKRYYVTKDTSTAPEKINSPELADLGEQDMGDPKVVSDFLEWGIKQYPAEHYAVVFFNHGAGFAGVLSDEKSGNLLDMNELKSVIDNASKVAGQKIDLVDFDACLMAQMEVAHAIKDGAKFMVASEETERGTAQPLDRIMKDLQEGSQEQAMSPEDLAKLFVYESFHQPAANILTATLSAVDLEKIDKVIQSSDKLAQVLIAGTVDPAVIRKNIEKSQNFCQGLNYKLYNDYHDIGHFAQLLKDDPRIKDEEAKKSAENLLNSLQEAVIANEHHGEKYKNSTGLSTYLPANYGYDSVSAKDSVNFSSTHNYDDIPYARDTHWDELIKYIAKDSPWHNFLKTFGLSKDSIDTLDRNMKAVGNKAATITKLILGTGKFGAQYEAYQALKTGVPKSYLWLGSSLSAKLGMLGGGYKVFQGVKGMYDACQKDGAPEGIADVLMSKETKMVNAGFNIAEGAALTAVNAALLMGAAAGITTTAGILAFALPVAKIIYDAIAIPKHMKHQAELMQMENPVDKKTVEEKLKDINDAGGQFAN
;
A
#
# COMPACT_ATOMS: atom_id res chain seq x y z
N MET A 1 35.13 -82.24 -27.41
CA MET A 1 35.54 -80.92 -27.97
C MET A 1 34.92 -80.84 -29.35
N GLU A 2 33.68 -80.40 -29.41
CA GLU A 2 32.87 -80.37 -30.63
C GLU A 2 32.25 -78.98 -30.78
N GLY A 3 32.11 -78.51 -32.02
CA GLY A 3 31.29 -77.34 -32.34
C GLY A 3 31.90 -76.43 -33.39
N LYS A 4 31.82 -76.84 -34.67
CA LYS A 4 32.03 -75.97 -35.83
C LYS A 4 30.88 -74.97 -35.96
N ILE A 5 31.20 -73.73 -36.34
CA ILE A 5 30.26 -72.69 -36.76
C ILE A 5 29.76 -72.99 -38.19
N PRO A 6 28.46 -72.82 -38.45
CA PRO A 6 28.03 -72.30 -39.75
C PRO A 6 27.09 -71.08 -39.65
N ASP A 7 27.20 -70.30 -40.71
CA ASP A 7 26.55 -69.05 -41.12
C ASP A 7 25.00 -69.09 -41.12
N PHE A 8 24.37 -68.04 -40.60
CA PHE A 8 22.93 -67.78 -40.70
C PHE A 8 22.67 -66.37 -41.26
N GLY A 9 22.57 -66.31 -42.59
CA GLY A 9 21.29 -66.06 -43.27
C GLY A 9 20.54 -64.75 -42.96
N ARG A 10 20.60 -63.82 -43.93
CA ARG A 10 19.74 -62.65 -44.15
C ARG A 10 18.24 -63.01 -44.19
N GLY A 11 17.59 -63.13 -43.03
CA GLY A 11 16.17 -63.53 -42.94
C GLY A 11 15.26 -62.62 -42.12
N THR A 12 15.78 -61.59 -41.43
CA THR A 12 14.99 -60.85 -40.40
C THR A 12 14.92 -59.34 -40.59
N ILE A 13 15.54 -58.78 -41.64
CA ILE A 13 15.44 -57.34 -41.95
C ILE A 13 14.35 -57.07 -43.02
N ASP A 14 14.08 -58.01 -43.94
CA ASP A 14 13.07 -57.83 -44.98
C ASP A 14 11.61 -57.95 -44.45
N GLN A 15 11.37 -58.68 -43.36
CA GLN A 15 10.03 -58.79 -42.75
C GLN A 15 9.62 -57.54 -41.96
N PHE A 16 10.55 -56.81 -41.38
CA PHE A 16 10.25 -55.54 -40.69
C PHE A 16 9.98 -54.42 -41.70
N ASP A 17 10.76 -54.37 -42.77
CA ASP A 17 10.60 -53.36 -43.84
C ASP A 17 9.33 -53.60 -44.68
N GLN A 18 8.90 -54.85 -44.90
CA GLN A 18 7.61 -55.15 -45.54
C GLN A 18 6.40 -54.81 -44.65
N THR A 19 6.52 -54.95 -43.33
CA THR A 19 5.43 -54.63 -42.39
C THR A 19 5.25 -53.11 -42.26
N VAL A 20 6.35 -52.36 -42.20
CA VAL A 20 6.33 -50.88 -42.16
C VAL A 20 5.88 -50.31 -43.52
N LYS A 21 6.36 -50.83 -44.65
CA LYS A 21 5.89 -50.43 -45.99
C LYS A 21 4.42 -50.81 -46.22
N GLY A 22 3.94 -51.92 -45.67
CA GLY A 22 2.52 -52.31 -45.69
C GLY A 22 1.62 -51.36 -44.90
N PHE A 23 2.10 -50.87 -43.75
CA PHE A 23 1.38 -49.90 -42.91
C PHE A 23 1.27 -48.53 -43.60
N PHE A 24 2.36 -48.02 -44.18
CA PHE A 24 2.33 -46.77 -44.95
C PHE A 24 1.56 -46.89 -46.26
N LYS A 25 1.55 -48.06 -46.92
CA LYS A 25 0.74 -48.29 -48.13
C LYS A 25 -0.76 -48.36 -47.82
N LYS A 26 -1.17 -48.92 -46.67
CA LYS A 26 -2.56 -48.89 -46.18
C LYS A 26 -3.01 -47.48 -45.81
N LYS A 27 -2.17 -46.67 -45.16
CA LYS A 27 -2.48 -45.27 -44.82
C LYS A 27 -2.61 -44.41 -46.09
N LYS A 28 -1.73 -44.60 -47.07
CA LYS A 28 -1.81 -43.93 -48.38
C LYS A 28 -2.98 -44.39 -49.24
N LEU A 29 -3.41 -45.67 -49.13
CA LEU A 29 -4.62 -46.18 -49.78
C LEU A 29 -5.90 -45.67 -49.10
N GLN A 30 -5.92 -45.50 -47.78
CA GLN A 30 -7.04 -44.88 -47.05
C GLN A 30 -7.14 -43.37 -47.33
N GLU A 31 -6.00 -42.67 -47.42
CA GLU A 31 -5.93 -41.26 -47.86
C GLU A 31 -6.31 -41.10 -49.34
N GLN A 32 -5.90 -42.01 -50.24
CA GLN A 32 -6.32 -41.98 -51.64
C GLN A 32 -7.78 -42.44 -51.86
N GLN A 33 -8.33 -43.32 -51.01
CA GLN A 33 -9.77 -43.65 -51.05
C GLN A 33 -10.64 -42.51 -50.52
N SER A 34 -10.17 -41.74 -49.52
CA SER A 34 -10.86 -40.54 -49.04
C SER A 34 -10.77 -39.37 -50.04
N VAL A 35 -9.70 -39.29 -50.84
CA VAL A 35 -9.56 -38.27 -51.90
C VAL A 35 -10.33 -38.64 -53.20
N ASN A 36 -10.66 -39.91 -53.44
CA ASN A 36 -11.40 -40.33 -54.64
C ASN A 36 -12.94 -40.47 -54.46
N LEU A 37 -13.50 -40.08 -53.32
CA LEU A 37 -14.96 -40.08 -53.10
C LEU A 37 -15.64 -38.73 -53.45
N LEU A 38 -14.88 -37.74 -53.92
CA LEU A 38 -15.41 -36.40 -54.24
C LEU A 38 -15.93 -36.23 -55.69
N HIS A 39 -16.17 -37.29 -56.45
CA HIS A 39 -16.70 -37.20 -57.83
C HIS A 39 -17.82 -38.21 -58.11
N SER A 40 -18.83 -38.29 -57.25
CA SER A 40 -20.11 -38.90 -57.61
C SER A 40 -21.28 -38.00 -57.21
N LYS A 41 -22.27 -37.90 -58.10
CA LYS A 41 -23.31 -36.87 -58.15
C LYS A 41 -24.48 -37.10 -57.18
N ASP A 42 -24.28 -37.86 -56.12
CA ASP A 42 -25.30 -38.12 -55.11
C ASP A 42 -24.85 -37.47 -53.79
N MET A 43 -25.39 -36.29 -53.50
CA MET A 43 -25.20 -35.60 -52.22
C MET A 43 -25.78 -36.47 -51.10
N VAL A 44 -24.91 -37.19 -50.40
CA VAL A 44 -25.19 -37.61 -49.03
C VAL A 44 -24.99 -36.36 -48.17
N ASP A 45 -26.04 -35.95 -47.49
CA ASP A 45 -26.00 -34.87 -46.51
C ASP A 45 -25.09 -35.27 -45.33
N LEU A 46 -23.83 -34.85 -45.41
CA LEU A 46 -22.78 -35.04 -44.40
C LEU A 46 -22.75 -33.90 -43.38
N SER A 47 -23.73 -32.98 -43.39
CA SER A 47 -23.80 -31.86 -42.45
C SER A 47 -23.90 -32.29 -40.98
N GLY A 48 -24.27 -33.54 -40.72
CA GLY A 48 -24.32 -34.11 -39.36
C GLY A 48 -23.06 -34.86 -38.89
N ILE A 49 -21.98 -34.96 -39.67
CA ILE A 49 -20.77 -35.77 -39.30
C ILE A 49 -19.54 -34.90 -38.96
N LEU A 50 -19.68 -33.58 -38.96
CA LEU A 50 -18.62 -32.63 -38.59
C LEU A 50 -19.05 -31.67 -37.47
N GLU A 51 -19.90 -32.14 -36.55
CA GLU A 51 -19.93 -31.54 -35.21
C GLU A 51 -18.63 -31.96 -34.53
N ALA A 52 -17.70 -31.02 -34.36
CA ALA A 52 -16.59 -31.20 -33.42
C ALA A 52 -17.21 -31.64 -32.10
N ALA A 53 -16.78 -32.79 -31.57
CA ALA A 53 -17.30 -33.29 -30.29
C ALA A 53 -17.23 -32.15 -29.27
N GLU A 54 -18.36 -31.82 -28.64
CA GLU A 54 -18.39 -30.77 -27.62
C GLU A 54 -17.29 -31.06 -26.58
N PRO A 55 -16.46 -30.06 -26.23
CA PRO A 55 -15.37 -30.29 -25.29
C PRO A 55 -15.92 -30.85 -23.97
N GLU A 56 -15.32 -31.94 -23.50
CA GLU A 56 -15.75 -32.62 -22.28
C GLU A 56 -15.67 -31.66 -21.08
N LYS A 57 -16.81 -31.45 -20.41
CA LYS A 57 -16.91 -30.57 -19.25
C LYS A 57 -16.12 -31.16 -18.08
N LYS A 58 -15.09 -30.46 -17.62
CA LYS A 58 -14.29 -30.86 -16.44
C LYS A 58 -14.83 -30.29 -15.13
N LYS A 59 -14.26 -30.67 -14.00
CA LYS A 59 -14.66 -30.12 -12.69
C LYS A 59 -14.19 -28.68 -12.53
N TRP A 60 -12.95 -28.40 -12.90
CA TRP A 60 -12.37 -27.06 -12.82
C TRP A 60 -11.70 -26.65 -14.13
N THR A 61 -11.85 -25.38 -14.47
CA THR A 61 -10.95 -24.68 -15.39
C THR A 61 -10.31 -23.53 -14.64
N VAL A 62 -8.98 -23.53 -14.57
CA VAL A 62 -8.17 -22.45 -14.01
C VAL A 62 -7.53 -21.67 -15.16
N LEU A 63 -7.89 -20.39 -15.26
CA LEU A 63 -7.41 -19.46 -16.27
C LEU A 63 -6.40 -18.51 -15.63
N LEU A 64 -5.14 -18.62 -16.03
CA LEU A 64 -4.06 -17.78 -15.50
C LEU A 64 -3.63 -16.77 -16.54
N TYR A 65 -3.89 -15.50 -16.27
CA TYR A 65 -3.47 -14.38 -17.09
C TYR A 65 -2.24 -13.74 -16.45
N MET A 66 -1.06 -14.00 -17.03
CA MET A 66 0.23 -13.62 -16.44
C MET A 66 0.96 -12.65 -17.37
N ASP A 67 0.77 -11.37 -17.12
CA ASP A 67 1.37 -10.30 -17.90
C ASP A 67 2.86 -10.12 -17.50
N GLY A 68 3.75 -10.35 -18.46
CA GLY A 68 5.19 -10.18 -18.35
C GLY A 68 5.75 -9.04 -19.20
N ASN A 69 4.92 -8.10 -19.70
CA ASN A 69 5.36 -6.88 -20.40
C ASN A 69 5.96 -5.83 -19.45
N ASN A 70 6.65 -6.27 -18.39
CA ASN A 70 7.25 -5.45 -17.35
C ASN A 70 8.39 -6.22 -16.65
N ASN A 71 8.88 -5.70 -15.53
CA ASN A 71 9.97 -6.29 -14.74
C ASN A 71 9.63 -7.62 -14.03
N LEU A 72 8.40 -8.13 -14.13
CA LEU A 72 7.94 -9.42 -13.60
C LEU A 72 8.00 -10.56 -14.64
N TYR A 73 8.58 -10.33 -15.83
CA TYR A 73 8.76 -11.38 -16.84
C TYR A 73 9.46 -12.64 -16.31
N GLY A 74 10.56 -12.48 -15.56
CA GLY A 74 11.30 -13.61 -14.98
C GLY A 74 10.43 -14.43 -14.01
N PRO A 75 9.83 -13.79 -12.99
CA PRO A 75 8.85 -14.42 -12.10
C PRO A 75 7.67 -15.09 -12.81
N MET A 76 7.07 -14.46 -13.84
CA MET A 76 6.01 -15.06 -14.66
C MET A 76 6.48 -16.37 -15.31
N TYR A 77 7.69 -16.36 -15.89
CA TYR A 77 8.24 -17.54 -16.54
C TYR A 77 8.49 -18.67 -15.53
N ASP A 78 8.95 -18.33 -14.32
CA ASP A 78 9.12 -19.30 -13.23
C ASP A 78 7.77 -19.87 -12.75
N ALA A 79 6.72 -19.03 -12.70
CA ALA A 79 5.36 -19.48 -12.40
C ALA A 79 4.83 -20.47 -13.45
N MET A 80 5.06 -20.19 -14.74
CA MET A 80 4.69 -21.10 -15.83
C MET A 80 5.41 -22.45 -15.68
N ASN A 81 6.73 -22.46 -15.45
CA ASN A 81 7.47 -23.71 -15.21
C ASN A 81 6.98 -24.46 -13.96
N SER A 82 6.61 -23.74 -12.91
CA SER A 82 6.05 -24.33 -11.69
C SER A 82 4.74 -25.08 -12.00
N LEU A 83 3.84 -24.47 -12.77
CA LEU A 83 2.59 -25.10 -13.23
C LEU A 83 2.85 -26.36 -14.06
N GLU A 84 3.92 -26.40 -14.87
CA GLU A 84 4.30 -27.58 -15.65
C GLU A 84 4.73 -28.77 -14.78
N THR A 85 5.11 -28.58 -13.52
CA THR A 85 5.39 -29.71 -12.62
C THR A 85 4.14 -30.53 -12.28
N VAL A 86 2.96 -29.93 -12.44
CA VAL A 86 1.65 -30.52 -12.20
C VAL A 86 0.92 -30.80 -13.52
N GLY A 87 0.71 -29.76 -14.33
CA GLY A 87 -0.03 -29.78 -15.58
C GLY A 87 -1.53 -30.07 -15.44
N SER A 88 -2.29 -29.89 -16.52
CA SER A 88 -3.71 -30.26 -16.58
C SER A 88 -3.93 -31.77 -16.49
N ASN A 89 -5.07 -32.21 -15.96
CA ASN A 89 -5.43 -33.63 -15.86
C ASN A 89 -6.88 -33.89 -16.33
N LYS A 90 -7.44 -35.07 -16.03
CA LYS A 90 -8.82 -35.44 -16.46
C LYS A 90 -9.92 -34.61 -15.78
N ASP A 91 -9.66 -34.07 -14.59
CA ASP A 91 -10.64 -33.35 -13.76
C ASP A 91 -10.44 -31.82 -13.81
N VAL A 92 -9.24 -31.35 -14.15
CA VAL A 92 -8.85 -29.93 -14.10
C VAL A 92 -8.16 -29.49 -15.40
N ASN A 93 -8.64 -28.40 -16.00
CA ASN A 93 -7.92 -27.66 -17.03
C ASN A 93 -7.09 -26.56 -16.38
N ILE A 94 -5.83 -26.44 -16.79
CA ILE A 94 -4.94 -25.32 -16.45
C ILE A 94 -4.53 -24.68 -17.78
N VAL A 95 -4.94 -23.44 -17.97
CA VAL A 95 -4.75 -22.70 -19.23
C VAL A 95 -4.15 -21.34 -18.92
N THR A 96 -3.10 -20.97 -19.63
CA THR A 96 -2.39 -19.72 -19.39
C THR A 96 -2.41 -18.83 -20.64
N GLU A 97 -2.49 -17.53 -20.44
CA GLU A 97 -2.03 -16.54 -21.40
C GLU A 97 -0.87 -15.79 -20.76
N ILE A 98 0.29 -15.91 -21.38
CA ILE A 98 1.53 -15.37 -20.89
C ILE A 98 2.21 -14.64 -22.02
N GLY A 99 2.95 -13.60 -21.68
CA GLY A 99 3.58 -12.86 -22.74
C GLY A 99 4.43 -11.73 -22.24
N GLY A 100 5.21 -11.24 -23.17
CA GLY A 100 5.99 -10.04 -22.99
C GLY A 100 7.46 -10.29 -22.85
N ASN A 101 8.22 -9.29 -23.27
CA ASN A 101 9.64 -9.17 -23.04
C ASN A 101 9.82 -7.70 -22.71
N PRO A 102 10.28 -7.33 -21.50
CA PRO A 102 10.57 -5.95 -21.24
C PRO A 102 11.67 -5.55 -22.23
N GLY A 103 11.36 -4.62 -23.14
CA GLY A 103 12.41 -3.90 -23.84
C GLY A 103 13.43 -3.39 -22.81
N GLU A 104 14.66 -3.08 -23.24
CA GLU A 104 15.86 -2.80 -22.41
C GLU A 104 15.74 -1.72 -21.29
N GLN A 105 14.55 -1.21 -20.95
CA GLN A 105 14.30 -0.17 -19.95
C GLN A 105 13.59 -0.67 -18.69
N VAL A 106 14.07 -1.75 -18.07
CA VAL A 106 13.66 -2.10 -16.69
C VAL A 106 14.44 -1.25 -15.69
N HIS A 107 13.76 -0.35 -14.97
CA HIS A 107 14.36 0.41 -13.88
C HIS A 107 14.31 -0.40 -12.58
N GLY A 108 15.41 -1.04 -12.20
CA GLY A 108 15.50 -1.74 -10.92
C GLY A 108 16.88 -1.68 -10.25
N GLY A 109 16.88 -1.82 -8.93
CA GLY A 109 18.09 -1.91 -8.10
C GLY A 109 18.90 -3.19 -8.34
N LEU A 110 19.97 -3.39 -7.56
CA LEU A 110 20.94 -4.48 -7.74
C LEU A 110 20.31 -5.89 -7.80
N LEU A 111 19.26 -6.16 -7.04
CA LEU A 111 18.52 -7.44 -7.06
C LEU A 111 17.80 -7.67 -8.40
N GLN A 112 17.17 -6.63 -8.96
CA GLN A 112 16.52 -6.69 -10.27
C GLN A 112 17.57 -6.93 -11.37
N GLN A 113 18.72 -6.24 -11.32
CA GLN A 113 19.80 -6.46 -12.29
C GLN A 113 20.39 -7.89 -12.24
N ILE A 114 20.34 -8.54 -11.08
CA ILE A 114 20.76 -9.95 -10.93
C ILE A 114 19.68 -10.88 -11.50
N MET A 115 18.39 -10.60 -11.24
CA MET A 115 17.27 -11.36 -11.81
C MET A 115 17.21 -11.21 -13.35
N ASP A 116 17.42 -10.01 -13.88
CA ASP A 116 17.45 -9.74 -15.32
C ASP A 116 18.63 -10.44 -16.03
N LYS A 117 19.75 -10.65 -15.33
CA LYS A 117 20.87 -11.46 -15.85
C LYS A 117 20.57 -12.95 -15.86
N MET A 118 19.75 -13.43 -14.91
CA MET A 118 19.31 -14.83 -14.86
C MET A 118 18.16 -15.12 -15.85
N SER A 119 17.47 -14.09 -16.36
CA SER A 119 16.38 -14.25 -17.33
C SER A 119 16.81 -14.21 -18.80
N GLN A 120 18.06 -13.86 -19.13
CA GLN A 120 18.51 -13.66 -20.53
C GLN A 120 18.43 -14.90 -21.44
N GLU A 121 18.30 -16.10 -20.87
CA GLU A 121 18.12 -17.36 -21.64
C GLU A 121 16.63 -17.72 -21.88
N LYS A 122 15.69 -17.09 -21.16
CA LYS A 122 14.24 -17.33 -21.24
C LYS A 122 13.61 -16.40 -22.28
N LYS A 123 13.03 -16.92 -23.38
CA LYS A 123 12.53 -16.09 -24.49
C LYS A 123 11.09 -16.41 -24.90
N ILE A 124 10.15 -15.59 -24.44
CA ILE A 124 8.80 -15.43 -25.00
C ILE A 124 8.74 -13.98 -25.51
N GLN A 125 8.74 -13.78 -26.82
CA GLN A 125 8.78 -12.43 -27.40
C GLN A 125 7.39 -11.85 -27.70
N THR A 126 6.38 -12.71 -27.74
CA THR A 126 5.00 -12.40 -28.09
C THR A 126 4.07 -12.95 -27.03
N VAL A 127 2.83 -12.48 -26.99
CA VAL A 127 1.81 -13.00 -26.09
C VAL A 127 1.26 -14.31 -26.65
N LYS A 128 1.17 -15.33 -25.80
CA LYS A 128 0.89 -16.71 -26.20
C LYS A 128 -0.06 -17.38 -25.22
N ARG A 129 -0.87 -18.30 -25.76
CA ARG A 129 -1.76 -19.17 -24.97
C ARG A 129 -1.19 -20.57 -24.89
N TYR A 130 -1.24 -21.16 -23.71
CA TYR A 130 -0.80 -22.54 -23.47
C TYR A 130 -1.88 -23.35 -22.78
N TYR A 131 -1.99 -24.62 -23.19
CA TYR A 131 -2.64 -25.64 -22.38
C TYR A 131 -1.55 -26.29 -21.54
N VAL A 132 -1.55 -26.05 -20.23
CA VAL A 132 -0.44 -26.49 -19.39
C VAL A 132 -0.46 -28.01 -19.30
N THR A 133 0.65 -28.65 -19.65
CA THR A 133 0.83 -30.10 -19.54
C THR A 133 1.96 -30.42 -18.60
N LYS A 134 1.89 -31.59 -17.95
CA LYS A 134 2.94 -32.01 -17.03
C LYS A 134 4.25 -32.20 -17.79
N ASP A 135 5.27 -31.42 -17.46
CA ASP A 135 6.60 -31.61 -17.98
C ASP A 135 7.30 -32.77 -17.25
N THR A 136 7.75 -33.75 -18.03
CA THR A 136 8.56 -34.88 -17.57
C THR A 136 10.00 -34.80 -18.06
N SER A 137 10.38 -33.69 -18.69
CA SER A 137 11.70 -33.47 -19.25
C SER A 137 12.76 -33.22 -18.16
N THR A 138 14.02 -33.43 -18.53
CA THR A 138 15.18 -33.09 -17.68
C THR A 138 15.67 -31.66 -17.90
N ALA A 139 14.90 -30.81 -18.60
CA ALA A 139 15.27 -29.45 -18.99
C ALA A 139 14.25 -28.44 -18.41
N PRO A 140 14.24 -28.23 -17.08
CA PRO A 140 13.19 -27.49 -16.36
C PRO A 140 13.16 -25.97 -16.66
N GLU A 141 13.99 -25.48 -17.56
CA GLU A 141 14.11 -24.06 -17.88
C GLU A 141 13.41 -23.69 -19.20
N LYS A 142 12.72 -24.63 -19.84
CA LYS A 142 11.94 -24.40 -21.07
C LYS A 142 10.48 -24.73 -20.83
N ILE A 143 9.59 -23.84 -21.29
CA ILE A 143 8.17 -24.12 -21.39
C ILE A 143 7.96 -25.23 -22.42
N ASN A 144 7.47 -26.37 -21.97
CA ASN A 144 7.26 -27.56 -22.78
C ASN A 144 5.77 -27.80 -23.10
N SER A 145 4.88 -27.03 -22.50
CA SER A 145 3.44 -27.08 -22.73
C SER A 145 3.08 -26.75 -24.18
N PRO A 146 2.05 -27.42 -24.75
CA PRO A 146 1.53 -27.09 -26.07
C PRO A 146 1.14 -25.62 -26.20
N GLU A 147 1.78 -24.93 -27.14
CA GLU A 147 1.34 -23.61 -27.61
C GLU A 147 0.03 -23.78 -28.38
N LEU A 148 -1.02 -23.08 -27.93
CA LEU A 148 -2.34 -23.09 -28.55
C LEU A 148 -2.51 -21.96 -29.57
N ALA A 149 -1.90 -20.82 -29.28
CA ALA A 149 -1.92 -19.65 -30.14
C ALA A 149 -0.74 -18.72 -29.84
N ASP A 150 -0.18 -18.12 -30.88
CA ASP A 150 0.68 -16.94 -30.82
C ASP A 150 -0.15 -15.72 -31.22
N LEU A 151 -0.39 -14.83 -30.27
CA LEU A 151 -1.21 -13.64 -30.44
C LEU A 151 -0.39 -12.44 -30.93
N GLY A 152 0.93 -12.60 -31.11
CA GLY A 152 1.82 -11.50 -31.44
C GLY A 152 2.01 -10.54 -30.26
N GLU A 153 2.40 -9.30 -30.54
CA GLU A 153 2.45 -8.28 -29.50
C GLU A 153 1.03 -7.86 -29.09
N GLN A 154 0.74 -7.88 -27.80
CA GLN A 154 -0.52 -7.41 -27.23
C GLN A 154 -0.22 -6.47 -26.07
N ASP A 155 -1.16 -5.55 -25.84
CA ASP A 155 -1.22 -4.73 -24.63
C ASP A 155 -1.94 -5.51 -23.55
N MET A 156 -1.18 -6.12 -22.65
CA MET A 156 -1.76 -7.05 -21.68
C MET A 156 -2.49 -6.34 -20.53
N GLY A 157 -2.39 -5.01 -20.44
CA GLY A 157 -3.21 -4.17 -19.56
C GLY A 157 -4.52 -3.70 -20.20
N ASP A 158 -4.76 -3.94 -21.50
CA ASP A 158 -6.02 -3.54 -22.17
C ASP A 158 -7.16 -4.49 -21.75
N PRO A 159 -8.31 -3.97 -21.25
CA PRO A 159 -9.47 -4.78 -20.86
C PRO A 159 -9.98 -5.73 -21.95
N LYS A 160 -9.78 -5.39 -23.23
CA LYS A 160 -10.18 -6.25 -24.35
C LYS A 160 -9.33 -7.50 -24.45
N VAL A 161 -8.02 -7.39 -24.27
CA VAL A 161 -7.11 -8.53 -24.32
C VAL A 161 -7.41 -9.49 -23.16
N VAL A 162 -7.62 -8.93 -21.96
CA VAL A 162 -8.01 -9.70 -20.78
C VAL A 162 -9.37 -10.39 -21.00
N SER A 163 -10.39 -9.66 -21.47
CA SER A 163 -11.71 -10.24 -21.76
C SER A 163 -11.63 -11.33 -22.81
N ASP A 164 -10.88 -11.11 -23.89
CA ASP A 164 -10.72 -12.07 -24.98
C ASP A 164 -10.10 -13.38 -24.49
N PHE A 165 -9.14 -13.34 -23.56
CA PHE A 165 -8.59 -14.53 -22.94
C PHE A 165 -9.62 -15.28 -22.09
N LEU A 166 -10.30 -14.57 -21.17
CA LEU A 166 -11.25 -15.20 -20.26
C LEU A 166 -12.43 -15.81 -21.03
N GLU A 167 -13.00 -15.06 -21.98
CA GLU A 167 -14.10 -15.55 -22.79
C GLU A 167 -13.71 -16.75 -23.65
N TRP A 168 -12.53 -16.69 -24.28
CA TRP A 168 -12.02 -17.81 -25.08
C TRP A 168 -11.77 -19.03 -24.19
N GLY A 169 -11.13 -18.86 -23.03
CA GLY A 169 -10.80 -19.93 -22.11
C GLY A 169 -12.05 -20.64 -21.59
N ILE A 170 -13.06 -19.88 -21.18
CA ILE A 170 -14.35 -20.40 -20.73
C ILE A 170 -15.06 -21.20 -21.84
N LYS A 171 -15.06 -20.69 -23.07
CA LYS A 171 -15.71 -21.33 -24.23
C LYS A 171 -14.98 -22.60 -24.70
N GLN A 172 -13.65 -22.60 -24.70
CA GLN A 172 -12.84 -23.74 -25.15
C GLN A 172 -12.70 -24.83 -24.10
N TYR A 173 -12.72 -24.46 -22.82
CA TYR A 173 -12.50 -25.37 -21.69
C TYR A 173 -13.67 -25.30 -20.71
N PRO A 174 -14.87 -25.81 -21.09
CA PRO A 174 -16.03 -25.82 -20.22
C PRO A 174 -15.76 -26.60 -18.93
N ALA A 175 -16.21 -26.08 -17.80
CA ALA A 175 -16.07 -26.73 -16.50
C ALA A 175 -17.27 -26.46 -15.58
N GLU A 176 -17.38 -27.25 -14.51
CA GLU A 176 -18.35 -27.00 -13.42
C GLU A 176 -18.01 -25.72 -12.67
N HIS A 177 -16.72 -25.49 -12.41
CA HIS A 177 -16.22 -24.30 -11.73
C HIS A 177 -15.09 -23.61 -12.49
N TYR A 178 -14.99 -22.28 -12.33
CA TYR A 178 -13.98 -21.44 -12.96
C TYR A 178 -13.18 -20.64 -11.93
N ALA A 179 -11.85 -20.75 -11.99
CA ALA A 179 -10.94 -19.88 -11.27
C ALA A 179 -10.18 -18.99 -12.27
N VAL A 180 -10.00 -17.72 -11.94
CA VAL A 180 -9.20 -16.76 -12.70
C VAL A 180 -8.08 -16.26 -11.80
N VAL A 181 -6.84 -16.31 -12.29
CA VAL A 181 -5.65 -15.81 -11.59
C VAL A 181 -5.04 -14.68 -12.40
N PHE A 182 -4.94 -13.49 -11.81
CA PHE A 182 -4.23 -12.36 -12.39
C PHE A 182 -2.85 -12.22 -11.74
N PHE A 183 -1.79 -12.47 -12.51
CA PHE A 183 -0.41 -12.34 -12.06
C PHE A 183 0.23 -11.08 -12.65
N ASN A 184 0.51 -10.07 -11.83
CA ASN A 184 1.24 -8.85 -12.23
C ASN A 184 1.54 -7.93 -11.02
N HIS A 185 1.95 -6.69 -11.29
CA HIS A 185 1.77 -5.57 -10.38
C HIS A 185 0.30 -5.31 -10.09
N GLY A 186 0.05 -4.90 -8.85
CA GLY A 186 -1.22 -4.36 -8.40
C GLY A 186 -0.98 -3.06 -7.65
N ALA A 187 -1.98 -2.19 -7.73
CA ALA A 187 -1.96 -0.87 -7.11
C ALA A 187 -3.23 -0.62 -6.28
N GLY A 188 -3.95 -1.69 -5.94
CA GLY A 188 -5.25 -1.59 -5.32
C GLY A 188 -6.27 -0.92 -6.24
N PHE A 189 -7.03 0.04 -5.73
CA PHE A 189 -8.07 0.76 -6.50
C PHE A 189 -7.52 1.49 -7.75
N ALA A 190 -6.23 1.80 -7.79
CA ALA A 190 -5.64 2.48 -8.94
C ALA A 190 -5.53 1.56 -10.17
N GLY A 191 -5.55 0.24 -9.98
CA GLY A 191 -5.55 -0.75 -11.05
C GLY A 191 -4.64 -1.95 -10.82
N VAL A 192 -4.64 -2.86 -11.79
CA VAL A 192 -3.88 -4.12 -11.82
C VAL A 192 -3.43 -4.41 -13.26
N LEU A 193 -2.53 -5.37 -13.49
CA LEU A 193 -2.03 -5.72 -14.84
C LEU A 193 -1.36 -4.53 -15.54
N SER A 194 -0.21 -4.11 -14.98
CA SER A 194 0.61 -3.01 -15.49
C SER A 194 1.45 -3.46 -16.68
N ASP A 195 1.06 -3.04 -17.88
CA ASP A 195 1.87 -3.20 -19.08
C ASP A 195 2.80 -1.99 -19.22
N GLU A 196 4.08 -2.15 -18.84
CA GLU A 196 5.06 -1.04 -18.89
C GLU A 196 5.44 -0.66 -20.33
N LYS A 197 5.18 -1.53 -21.31
CA LYS A 197 5.47 -1.27 -22.72
C LYS A 197 4.43 -0.33 -23.33
N SER A 198 3.15 -0.50 -23.02
CA SER A 198 2.08 0.41 -23.44
C SER A 198 1.87 1.58 -22.47
N GLY A 199 2.21 1.39 -21.20
CA GLY A 199 1.89 2.30 -20.10
C GLY A 199 0.47 2.12 -19.55
N ASN A 200 -0.26 1.09 -19.98
CA ASN A 200 -1.61 0.79 -19.51
C ASN A 200 -1.60 0.05 -18.16
N LEU A 201 -2.69 0.25 -17.44
CA LEU A 201 -3.01 -0.39 -16.18
C LEU A 201 -4.52 -0.59 -16.15
N LEU A 202 -4.99 -1.82 -15.96
CA LEU A 202 -6.41 -2.14 -15.94
C LEU A 202 -7.08 -1.49 -14.72
N ASP A 203 -7.96 -0.51 -14.96
CA ASP A 203 -8.62 0.22 -13.87
C ASP A 203 -9.81 -0.54 -13.26
N MET A 204 -10.41 -0.02 -12.18
CA MET A 204 -11.51 -0.71 -11.49
C MET A 204 -12.82 -0.81 -12.29
N ASN A 205 -13.13 0.15 -13.16
CA ASN A 205 -14.30 0.09 -14.02
C ASN A 205 -14.09 -0.93 -15.15
N GLU A 206 -12.87 -0.99 -15.67
CA GLU A 206 -12.45 -1.97 -16.66
C GLU A 206 -12.41 -3.39 -16.08
N LEU A 207 -11.82 -3.57 -14.90
CA LEU A 207 -11.81 -4.84 -14.15
C LEU A 207 -13.23 -5.34 -13.86
N LYS A 208 -14.13 -4.46 -13.42
CA LYS A 208 -15.56 -4.79 -13.28
C LYS A 208 -16.13 -5.35 -14.58
N SER A 209 -15.87 -4.66 -15.69
CA SER A 209 -16.39 -5.04 -17.01
C SER A 209 -15.85 -6.39 -17.47
N VAL A 210 -14.55 -6.64 -17.28
CA VAL A 210 -13.87 -7.91 -17.59
C VAL A 210 -14.52 -9.07 -16.83
N ILE A 211 -14.67 -8.94 -15.51
CA ILE A 211 -15.22 -10.02 -14.67
C ILE A 211 -16.72 -10.22 -14.90
N ASP A 212 -17.50 -9.16 -15.08
CA ASP A 212 -18.92 -9.25 -15.44
C ASP A 212 -19.12 -9.96 -16.79
N ASN A 213 -18.25 -9.70 -17.77
CA ASN A 213 -18.31 -10.36 -19.08
C ASN A 213 -17.91 -11.83 -19.00
N ALA A 214 -16.84 -12.15 -18.27
CA ALA A 214 -16.44 -13.53 -18.00
C ALA A 214 -17.60 -14.31 -17.33
N SER A 215 -18.27 -13.72 -16.34
CA SER A 215 -19.42 -14.33 -15.69
C SER A 215 -20.59 -14.58 -16.65
N LYS A 216 -20.92 -13.59 -17.51
CA LYS A 216 -21.97 -13.75 -18.53
C LYS A 216 -21.66 -14.89 -19.49
N VAL A 217 -20.40 -15.01 -19.93
CA VAL A 217 -19.97 -16.07 -20.85
C VAL A 217 -19.96 -17.45 -20.18
N ALA A 218 -19.57 -17.52 -18.91
CA ALA A 218 -19.65 -18.75 -18.13
C ALA A 218 -21.11 -19.18 -17.83
N GLY A 219 -22.07 -18.24 -17.89
CA GLY A 219 -23.45 -18.46 -17.46
C GLY A 219 -23.58 -18.59 -15.93
N GLN A 220 -22.54 -18.22 -15.19
CA GLN A 220 -22.47 -18.23 -13.73
C GLN A 220 -21.43 -17.21 -13.24
N LYS A 221 -21.47 -16.83 -11.96
CA LYS A 221 -20.35 -16.08 -11.36
C LYS A 221 -19.08 -16.92 -11.46
N ILE A 222 -17.96 -16.27 -11.75
CA ILE A 222 -16.62 -16.87 -11.62
C ILE A 222 -16.47 -17.32 -10.18
N ASP A 223 -16.11 -18.59 -9.97
CA ASP A 223 -16.09 -19.16 -8.63
C ASP A 223 -14.98 -18.55 -7.78
N LEU A 224 -13.81 -18.32 -8.34
CA LEU A 224 -12.68 -17.68 -7.66
C LEU A 224 -11.97 -16.70 -8.59
N VAL A 225 -11.73 -15.48 -8.10
CA VAL A 225 -10.76 -14.54 -8.68
C VAL A 225 -9.62 -14.37 -7.69
N ASP A 226 -8.43 -14.80 -8.07
CA ASP A 226 -7.20 -14.59 -7.31
C ASP A 226 -6.39 -13.47 -7.96
N PHE A 227 -5.92 -12.55 -7.13
CA PHE A 227 -4.96 -11.52 -7.49
C PHE A 227 -3.61 -11.87 -6.88
N ASP A 228 -2.76 -12.54 -7.66
CA ASP A 228 -1.32 -12.67 -7.44
C ASP A 228 -0.65 -11.35 -7.85
N ALA A 229 -1.09 -10.29 -7.14
CA ALA A 229 -0.76 -8.90 -7.36
C ALA A 229 -0.86 -8.10 -6.05
N CYS A 230 0.04 -7.12 -5.92
CA CYS A 230 0.16 -6.28 -4.73
C CYS A 230 -1.12 -5.48 -4.41
N LEU A 231 -1.48 -5.37 -3.13
CA LEU A 231 -2.47 -4.41 -2.61
C LEU A 231 -3.92 -4.61 -3.07
N MET A 232 -4.24 -5.75 -3.67
CA MET A 232 -5.56 -6.01 -4.25
C MET A 232 -6.61 -6.43 -3.22
N ALA A 233 -6.24 -6.75 -1.97
CA ALA A 233 -7.21 -6.98 -0.88
C ALA A 233 -7.75 -5.64 -0.38
N GLN A 234 -8.63 -5.05 -1.19
CA GLN A 234 -9.24 -3.75 -0.94
C GLN A 234 -10.76 -3.80 -1.08
N MET A 235 -11.46 -2.99 -0.27
CA MET A 235 -12.90 -2.79 -0.39
C MET A 235 -13.31 -2.34 -1.79
N GLU A 236 -12.52 -1.46 -2.40
CA GLU A 236 -12.70 -0.94 -3.75
C GLU A 236 -12.67 -2.05 -4.80
N VAL A 237 -11.70 -2.96 -4.69
CA VAL A 237 -11.53 -4.11 -5.59
C VAL A 237 -12.64 -5.13 -5.38
N ALA A 238 -12.90 -5.51 -4.12
CA ALA A 238 -13.97 -6.44 -3.77
C ALA A 238 -15.34 -5.95 -4.29
N HIS A 239 -15.61 -4.64 -4.14
CA HIS A 239 -16.82 -4.02 -4.67
C HIS A 239 -16.87 -4.08 -6.21
N ALA A 240 -15.75 -3.85 -6.89
CA ALA A 240 -15.72 -3.86 -8.36
C ALA A 240 -16.12 -5.22 -8.94
N ILE A 241 -15.77 -6.33 -8.29
CA ILE A 241 -15.96 -7.69 -8.85
C ILE A 241 -17.10 -8.51 -8.20
N LYS A 242 -17.75 -8.02 -7.14
CA LYS A 242 -18.76 -8.78 -6.37
C LYS A 242 -19.93 -9.34 -7.18
N ASP A 243 -20.28 -8.69 -8.28
CA ASP A 243 -21.41 -9.09 -9.12
C ASP A 243 -21.05 -10.26 -10.05
N GLY A 244 -19.78 -10.37 -10.47
CA GLY A 244 -19.30 -11.38 -11.39
C GLY A 244 -18.48 -12.50 -10.76
N ALA A 245 -18.08 -12.40 -9.48
CA ALA A 245 -17.29 -13.41 -8.77
C ALA A 245 -17.89 -13.83 -7.42
N LYS A 246 -17.62 -15.07 -6.96
CA LYS A 246 -18.05 -15.59 -5.64
C LYS A 246 -17.00 -15.40 -4.55
N PHE A 247 -15.74 -15.70 -4.86
CA PHE A 247 -14.62 -15.55 -3.92
C PHE A 247 -13.51 -14.69 -4.52
N MET A 248 -12.86 -13.91 -3.67
CA MET A 248 -11.65 -13.16 -3.99
C MET A 248 -10.50 -13.64 -3.10
N VAL A 249 -9.33 -13.88 -3.67
CA VAL A 249 -8.08 -14.04 -2.91
C VAL A 249 -7.15 -12.91 -3.29
N ALA A 250 -6.60 -12.21 -2.30
CA ALA A 250 -5.71 -11.08 -2.53
C ALA A 250 -4.90 -10.71 -1.29
N SER A 251 -3.85 -9.90 -1.48
CA SER A 251 -3.00 -9.38 -0.40
C SER A 251 -3.28 -7.91 -0.10
N GLU A 252 -3.28 -7.53 1.19
CA GLU A 252 -3.37 -6.13 1.64
C GLU A 252 -2.01 -5.40 1.50
N GLU A 253 -0.91 -6.15 1.42
CA GLU A 253 0.47 -5.68 1.28
C GLU A 253 1.06 -6.02 -0.10
N THR A 254 2.22 -5.46 -0.42
CA THR A 254 3.01 -5.87 -1.58
C THR A 254 3.49 -7.31 -1.45
N GLU A 255 3.28 -8.08 -2.51
CA GLU A 255 3.84 -9.41 -2.72
C GLU A 255 5.23 -9.25 -3.34
N ARG A 256 6.25 -9.94 -2.81
CA ARG A 256 7.67 -9.61 -3.08
C ARG A 256 8.18 -10.09 -4.44
N GLY A 257 7.39 -9.92 -5.51
CA GLY A 257 7.81 -10.19 -6.88
C GLY A 257 8.02 -11.68 -7.19
N THR A 258 7.33 -12.57 -6.47
CA THR A 258 7.28 -14.01 -6.76
C THR A 258 5.83 -14.43 -6.83
N ALA A 259 5.50 -15.31 -7.77
CA ALA A 259 4.18 -15.91 -7.81
C ALA A 259 3.87 -16.68 -6.53
N GLN A 260 2.58 -16.79 -6.23
CA GLN A 260 2.05 -17.75 -5.27
C GLN A 260 2.51 -19.19 -5.63
N PRO A 261 2.49 -20.15 -4.69
CA PRO A 261 2.93 -21.53 -4.93
C PRO A 261 1.90 -22.32 -5.75
N LEU A 262 1.73 -21.92 -7.01
CA LEU A 262 0.71 -22.44 -7.92
C LEU A 262 0.86 -23.94 -8.18
N ASP A 263 2.07 -24.50 -8.18
CA ASP A 263 2.27 -25.96 -8.26
C ASP A 263 1.57 -26.67 -7.10
N ARG A 264 1.76 -26.21 -5.87
CA ARG A 264 1.15 -26.83 -4.68
C ARG A 264 -0.37 -26.70 -4.70
N ILE A 265 -0.83 -25.48 -4.97
CA ILE A 265 -2.26 -25.17 -5.05
C ILE A 265 -2.93 -26.03 -6.13
N MET A 266 -2.36 -26.09 -7.34
CA MET A 266 -2.95 -26.87 -8.44
C MET A 266 -2.88 -28.37 -8.18
N LYS A 267 -1.81 -28.87 -7.54
CA LYS A 267 -1.71 -30.28 -7.15
C LYS A 267 -2.81 -30.64 -6.16
N ASP A 268 -3.01 -29.83 -5.13
CA ASP A 268 -3.97 -30.13 -4.06
C ASP A 268 -5.42 -29.91 -4.54
N LEU A 269 -5.66 -28.96 -5.45
CA LEU A 269 -6.93 -28.84 -6.20
C LEU A 269 -7.25 -30.13 -6.97
N GLN A 270 -6.27 -30.69 -7.68
CA GLN A 270 -6.45 -31.92 -8.46
C GLN A 270 -6.73 -33.12 -7.56
N GLU A 271 -6.02 -33.26 -6.44
CA GLU A 271 -6.22 -34.31 -5.46
C GLU A 271 -7.60 -34.22 -4.80
N GLY A 272 -8.01 -33.01 -4.39
CA GLY A 272 -9.34 -32.76 -3.83
C GLY A 272 -10.47 -32.85 -4.86
N SER A 273 -10.16 -32.89 -6.15
CA SER A 273 -11.14 -32.95 -7.24
C SER A 273 -11.30 -34.34 -7.89
N GLN A 274 -10.72 -35.42 -7.35
CA GLN A 274 -10.74 -36.73 -8.03
C GLN A 274 -12.13 -37.38 -8.14
N GLU A 275 -12.98 -37.23 -7.13
CA GLU A 275 -14.33 -37.81 -7.10
C GLU A 275 -15.41 -36.77 -7.43
N GLN A 276 -15.47 -35.70 -6.64
CA GLN A 276 -16.30 -34.52 -6.86
C GLN A 276 -15.40 -33.30 -7.04
N ALA A 277 -15.87 -32.22 -7.67
CA ALA A 277 -15.13 -30.97 -7.68
C ALA A 277 -14.87 -30.46 -6.25
N MET A 278 -13.64 -30.04 -5.96
CA MET A 278 -13.36 -29.24 -4.75
C MET A 278 -14.28 -28.02 -4.74
N SER A 279 -14.80 -27.65 -3.56
CA SER A 279 -15.68 -26.48 -3.46
C SER A 279 -14.89 -25.19 -3.72
N PRO A 280 -15.52 -24.15 -4.31
CA PRO A 280 -14.87 -22.85 -4.48
C PRO A 280 -14.34 -22.22 -3.18
N GLU A 281 -15.07 -22.39 -2.08
CA GLU A 281 -14.66 -21.88 -0.76
C GLU A 281 -13.38 -22.58 -0.27
N ASP A 282 -13.30 -23.91 -0.43
CA ASP A 282 -12.11 -24.69 -0.06
C ASP A 282 -10.91 -24.32 -0.93
N LEU A 283 -11.13 -24.10 -2.24
CA LEU A 283 -10.06 -23.62 -3.13
C LEU A 283 -9.56 -22.23 -2.70
N ALA A 284 -10.45 -21.29 -2.40
CA ALA A 284 -10.05 -19.96 -1.94
C ALA A 284 -9.23 -20.03 -0.64
N LYS A 285 -9.63 -20.88 0.32
CA LYS A 285 -8.86 -21.14 1.55
C LYS A 285 -7.52 -21.83 1.27
N LEU A 286 -7.47 -22.71 0.28
CA LEU A 286 -6.26 -23.42 -0.11
C LEU A 286 -5.19 -22.48 -0.66
N PHE A 287 -5.58 -21.48 -1.47
CA PHE A 287 -4.66 -20.43 -1.95
C PHE A 287 -3.97 -19.71 -0.77
N VAL A 288 -4.75 -19.33 0.26
CA VAL A 288 -4.21 -18.70 1.47
C VAL A 288 -3.28 -19.66 2.22
N TYR A 289 -3.74 -20.89 2.47
CA TYR A 289 -3.00 -21.88 3.23
C TYR A 289 -1.65 -22.22 2.59
N GLU A 290 -1.61 -22.58 1.31
CA GLU A 290 -0.37 -22.99 0.65
C GLU A 290 0.65 -21.85 0.54
N SER A 291 0.18 -20.62 0.33
CA SER A 291 1.03 -19.42 0.30
C SER A 291 1.79 -19.21 1.61
N PHE A 292 1.20 -19.62 2.74
CA PHE A 292 1.82 -19.53 4.07
C PHE A 292 2.57 -20.78 4.52
N HIS A 293 2.31 -21.94 3.91
CA HIS A 293 2.91 -23.23 4.30
C HIS A 293 4.04 -23.70 3.37
N GLN A 294 4.58 -22.80 2.55
CA GLN A 294 5.76 -23.04 1.71
C GLN A 294 7.10 -22.68 2.40
N PRO A 295 8.23 -23.34 2.04
CA PRO A 295 9.56 -23.15 2.65
C PRO A 295 10.15 -21.73 2.64
N ALA A 296 9.48 -20.75 2.03
CA ALA A 296 9.89 -19.34 2.00
C ALA A 296 8.74 -18.36 2.30
N ALA A 297 7.61 -18.84 2.82
CA ALA A 297 6.40 -18.04 3.03
C ALA A 297 6.64 -16.74 3.82
N ASN A 298 7.45 -16.83 4.88
CA ASN A 298 7.81 -15.70 5.74
C ASN A 298 8.60 -14.57 5.04
N ILE A 299 9.13 -14.84 3.85
CA ILE A 299 9.84 -13.87 3.02
C ILE A 299 8.89 -13.38 1.92
N LEU A 300 8.20 -14.30 1.26
CA LEU A 300 7.48 -14.04 0.00
C LEU A 300 6.09 -13.41 0.22
N THR A 301 5.38 -13.81 1.28
CA THR A 301 3.98 -13.43 1.53
C THR A 301 3.85 -12.77 2.90
N ALA A 302 3.54 -11.48 2.89
CA ALA A 302 3.36 -10.70 4.11
C ALA A 302 1.95 -10.84 4.68
N THR A 303 0.95 -10.81 3.80
CA THR A 303 -0.49 -10.91 4.09
C THR A 303 -1.17 -11.63 2.94
N LEU A 304 -2.23 -12.40 3.20
CA LEU A 304 -3.12 -12.89 2.14
C LEU A 304 -4.47 -13.24 2.78
N SER A 305 -5.57 -12.92 2.11
CA SER A 305 -6.91 -13.21 2.59
C SER A 305 -7.77 -13.81 1.49
N ALA A 306 -8.76 -14.61 1.91
CA ALA A 306 -9.84 -15.10 1.08
C ALA A 306 -11.15 -14.47 1.56
N VAL A 307 -11.90 -13.88 0.63
CA VAL A 307 -13.12 -13.11 0.89
C VAL A 307 -14.28 -13.73 0.13
N ASP A 308 -15.36 -14.02 0.85
CA ASP A 308 -16.65 -14.40 0.32
C ASP A 308 -17.40 -13.15 -0.18
N LEU A 309 -17.41 -12.97 -1.50
CA LEU A 309 -18.05 -11.83 -2.16
C LEU A 309 -19.58 -11.94 -2.13
N GLU A 310 -20.16 -13.10 -1.82
CA GLU A 310 -21.61 -13.20 -1.61
C GLU A 310 -22.04 -12.54 -0.29
N LYS A 311 -21.09 -12.28 0.62
CA LYS A 311 -21.31 -11.56 1.88
C LYS A 311 -20.83 -10.11 1.87
N ILE A 312 -20.12 -9.67 0.82
CA ILE A 312 -19.47 -8.35 0.79
C ILE A 312 -20.47 -7.18 0.79
N ASP A 313 -21.70 -7.39 0.31
CA ASP A 313 -22.75 -6.35 0.35
C ASP A 313 -23.06 -5.87 1.77
N LYS A 314 -23.03 -6.76 2.77
CA LYS A 314 -23.20 -6.37 4.18
C LYS A 314 -22.03 -5.52 4.67
N VAL A 315 -20.82 -5.81 4.21
CA VAL A 315 -19.61 -5.06 4.55
C VAL A 315 -19.69 -3.66 3.96
N ILE A 316 -20.05 -3.56 2.67
CA ILE A 316 -20.24 -2.29 1.95
C ILE A 316 -21.33 -1.44 2.62
N GLN A 317 -22.47 -2.04 2.97
CA GLN A 317 -23.54 -1.32 3.67
C GLN A 317 -23.11 -0.84 5.07
N SER A 318 -22.31 -1.64 5.78
CA SER A 318 -21.81 -1.28 7.11
C SER A 318 -20.72 -0.20 7.03
N SER A 319 -19.85 -0.23 6.01
CA SER A 319 -18.85 0.80 5.77
C SER A 319 -19.48 2.13 5.35
N ASP A 320 -20.48 2.09 4.47
CA ASP A 320 -21.28 3.24 4.06
C ASP A 320 -22.01 3.87 5.26
N LYS A 321 -22.66 3.03 6.10
CA LYS A 321 -23.32 3.50 7.32
C LYS A 321 -22.33 4.16 8.27
N LEU A 322 -21.15 3.60 8.46
CA LEU A 322 -20.09 4.21 9.27
C LEU A 322 -19.66 5.57 8.69
N ALA A 323 -19.46 5.65 7.38
CA ALA A 323 -19.10 6.91 6.71
C ALA A 323 -20.14 8.00 6.96
N GLN A 324 -21.43 7.71 6.74
CA GLN A 324 -22.52 8.65 7.00
C GLN A 324 -22.54 9.15 8.45
N VAL A 325 -22.35 8.26 9.42
CA VAL A 325 -22.33 8.62 10.84
C VAL A 325 -21.14 9.53 11.18
N LEU A 326 -19.96 9.25 10.62
CA LEU A 326 -18.78 10.08 10.84
C LEU A 326 -18.91 11.47 10.19
N ILE A 327 -19.50 11.56 9.00
CA ILE A 327 -19.75 12.82 8.28
C ILE A 327 -20.79 13.70 8.98
N ALA A 328 -21.70 13.11 9.77
CA ALA A 328 -22.70 13.85 10.54
C ALA A 328 -22.08 14.84 11.56
N GLY A 329 -20.77 14.72 11.83
CA GLY A 329 -19.99 15.72 12.58
C GLY A 329 -20.08 15.60 14.09
N THR A 330 -20.56 14.47 14.59
CA THR A 330 -20.58 14.11 16.02
C THR A 330 -19.20 13.68 16.54
N VAL A 331 -18.30 13.27 15.64
CA VAL A 331 -16.90 12.95 15.92
C VAL A 331 -16.00 14.01 15.28
N ASP A 332 -15.08 14.57 16.07
CA ASP A 332 -14.08 15.53 15.59
C ASP A 332 -13.22 14.87 14.48
N PRO A 333 -13.12 15.46 13.27
CA PRO A 333 -12.26 14.97 12.20
C PRO A 333 -10.81 14.70 12.61
N ALA A 334 -10.27 15.44 13.58
CA ALA A 334 -8.93 15.20 14.12
C ALA A 334 -8.82 13.90 14.91
N VAL A 335 -9.91 13.48 15.56
CA VAL A 335 -9.99 12.18 16.23
C VAL A 335 -10.03 11.07 15.18
N ILE A 336 -10.84 11.23 14.13
CA ILE A 336 -10.93 10.27 13.02
C ILE A 336 -9.55 10.09 12.35
N ARG A 337 -8.89 11.18 11.93
CA ARG A 337 -7.54 11.15 11.33
C ARG A 337 -6.53 10.44 12.22
N LYS A 338 -6.56 10.68 13.53
CA LYS A 338 -5.63 10.02 14.45
C LYS A 338 -5.89 8.51 14.56
N ASN A 339 -7.12 8.04 14.34
CA ASN A 339 -7.40 6.61 14.27
C ASN A 339 -6.98 6.02 12.91
N ILE A 340 -7.14 6.76 11.81
CA ILE A 340 -6.56 6.38 10.51
C ILE A 340 -5.04 6.22 10.62
N GLU A 341 -4.33 7.23 11.13
CA GLU A 341 -2.86 7.21 11.31
C GLU A 341 -2.35 6.07 12.20
N LYS A 342 -3.20 5.56 13.11
CA LYS A 342 -2.88 4.44 13.99
C LYS A 342 -3.26 3.08 13.40
N SER A 343 -4.22 3.07 12.47
CA SER A 343 -4.67 1.84 11.84
C SER A 343 -3.53 1.19 11.08
N GLN A 344 -3.66 -0.12 10.85
CA GLN A 344 -2.64 -0.88 10.15
C GLN A 344 -2.59 -0.32 8.75
N ASN A 345 -1.40 0.08 8.31
CA ASN A 345 -1.18 0.47 6.94
C ASN A 345 -0.17 -0.46 6.30
N PHE A 346 -0.16 -0.43 4.99
CA PHE A 346 0.65 -1.30 4.15
C PHE A 346 1.68 -0.45 3.39
N CYS A 347 2.64 -1.09 2.74
CA CYS A 347 3.70 -0.45 1.96
C CYS A 347 4.65 0.49 2.73
N GLN A 348 4.68 0.43 4.06
CA GLN A 348 5.62 1.24 4.84
C GLN A 348 7.07 1.00 4.39
N GLY A 349 7.67 2.03 3.77
CA GLY A 349 9.06 2.01 3.29
C GLY A 349 9.22 2.15 1.78
N LEU A 350 8.14 2.05 1.00
CA LEU A 350 8.14 2.39 -0.42
C LEU A 350 7.84 3.88 -0.59
N ASN A 351 8.53 4.54 -1.54
CA ASN A 351 8.38 5.97 -1.79
C ASN A 351 7.15 6.28 -2.69
N TYR A 352 6.04 5.59 -2.46
CA TYR A 352 4.76 5.80 -3.16
C TYR A 352 3.77 6.47 -2.20
N LYS A 353 3.43 7.73 -2.47
CA LYS A 353 2.55 8.54 -1.59
C LYS A 353 1.19 7.87 -1.41
N LEU A 354 0.61 7.36 -2.50
CA LEU A 354 -0.70 6.72 -2.55
C LEU A 354 -0.82 5.53 -1.58
N TYR A 355 0.13 4.60 -1.61
CA TYR A 355 0.05 3.36 -0.85
C TYR A 355 0.12 3.57 0.67
N ASN A 356 0.70 4.69 1.12
CA ASN A 356 0.72 5.02 2.55
C ASN A 356 -0.68 5.32 3.12
N ASP A 357 -1.63 5.62 2.25
CA ASP A 357 -3.03 5.90 2.60
C ASP A 357 -3.90 4.62 2.44
N TYR A 358 -3.31 3.43 2.22
CA TYR A 358 -4.02 2.15 2.26
C TYR A 358 -4.00 1.62 3.68
N HIS A 359 -5.19 1.56 4.27
CA HIS A 359 -5.39 1.23 5.67
C HIS A 359 -6.34 0.06 5.82
N ASP A 360 -6.03 -0.83 6.75
CA ASP A 360 -6.88 -1.93 7.16
C ASP A 360 -8.21 -1.40 7.73
N ILE A 361 -9.32 -1.77 7.08
CA ILE A 361 -10.64 -1.22 7.41
C ILE A 361 -11.17 -1.79 8.73
N GLY A 362 -10.83 -3.04 9.07
CA GLY A 362 -11.24 -3.66 10.32
C GLY A 362 -10.51 -3.05 11.52
N HIS A 363 -9.20 -2.92 11.48
CA HIS A 363 -8.42 -2.28 12.53
C HIS A 363 -8.80 -0.80 12.69
N PHE A 364 -9.08 -0.09 11.59
CA PHE A 364 -9.64 1.26 11.68
C PHE A 364 -10.97 1.28 12.45
N ALA A 365 -11.90 0.38 12.13
CA ALA A 365 -13.17 0.26 12.82
C ALA A 365 -12.99 -0.11 14.31
N GLN A 366 -12.08 -1.03 14.64
CA GLN A 366 -11.74 -1.37 16.02
C GLN A 366 -11.22 -0.16 16.79
N LEU A 367 -10.32 0.62 16.19
CA LEU A 367 -9.79 1.84 16.82
C LEU A 367 -10.88 2.89 17.07
N LEU A 368 -11.83 3.07 16.14
CA LEU A 368 -12.97 3.97 16.35
C LEU A 368 -13.87 3.50 17.50
N LYS A 369 -14.18 2.20 17.53
CA LYS A 369 -14.99 1.60 18.60
C LYS A 369 -14.36 1.81 19.98
N ASP A 370 -13.04 1.61 20.07
CA ASP A 370 -12.31 1.62 21.33
C ASP A 370 -11.86 3.02 21.77
N ASP A 371 -11.91 4.03 20.91
CA ASP A 371 -11.39 5.36 21.24
C ASP A 371 -12.25 6.04 22.32
N PRO A 372 -11.69 6.31 23.52
CA PRO A 372 -12.44 6.96 24.60
C PRO A 372 -12.83 8.40 24.28
N ARG A 373 -12.23 9.04 23.26
CA ARG A 373 -12.57 10.38 22.80
C ARG A 373 -13.86 10.40 21.97
N ILE A 374 -14.25 9.25 21.40
CA ILE A 374 -15.51 9.08 20.68
C ILE A 374 -16.60 8.77 21.72
N LYS A 375 -17.54 9.70 21.90
CA LYS A 375 -18.69 9.57 22.80
C LYS A 375 -20.00 9.27 22.07
N ASP A 376 -19.98 9.35 20.75
CA ASP A 376 -21.13 8.98 19.93
C ASP A 376 -21.26 7.44 19.89
N GLU A 377 -22.31 6.94 20.52
CA GLU A 377 -22.62 5.50 20.58
C GLU A 377 -23.00 4.94 19.21
N GLU A 378 -23.61 5.73 18.31
CA GLU A 378 -23.95 5.28 16.96
C GLU A 378 -22.68 5.12 16.11
N ALA A 379 -21.67 5.98 16.31
CA ALA A 379 -20.37 5.83 15.66
C ALA A 379 -19.67 4.53 16.09
N LYS A 380 -19.66 4.24 17.39
CA LYS A 380 -19.08 3.00 17.92
C LYS A 380 -19.82 1.75 17.45
N LYS A 381 -21.15 1.80 17.46
CA LYS A 381 -22.00 0.71 16.99
C LYS A 381 -21.84 0.47 15.49
N SER A 382 -21.74 1.52 14.69
CA SER A 382 -21.52 1.39 13.24
C SER A 382 -20.13 0.79 12.95
N ALA A 383 -19.12 1.17 13.72
CA ALA A 383 -17.79 0.57 13.62
C ALA A 383 -17.79 -0.92 14.05
N GLU A 384 -18.53 -1.28 15.10
CA GLU A 384 -18.71 -2.68 15.52
C GLU A 384 -19.46 -3.50 14.47
N ASN A 385 -20.49 -2.95 13.83
CA ASN A 385 -21.21 -3.64 12.75
C ASN A 385 -20.29 -3.92 11.56
N LEU A 386 -19.44 -2.95 11.18
CA LEU A 386 -18.45 -3.14 10.13
C LEU A 386 -17.48 -4.28 10.47
N LEU A 387 -16.92 -4.30 11.68
CA LEU A 387 -16.08 -5.39 12.17
C LEU A 387 -16.76 -6.77 12.06
N ASN A 388 -18.01 -6.87 12.53
CA ASN A 388 -18.74 -8.14 12.50
C ASN A 388 -19.01 -8.59 11.06
N SER A 389 -19.40 -7.67 10.19
CA SER A 389 -19.62 -7.99 8.77
C SER A 389 -18.35 -8.44 8.06
N LEU A 390 -17.19 -7.83 8.37
CA LEU A 390 -15.89 -8.25 7.85
C LEU A 390 -15.55 -9.67 8.31
N GLN A 391 -15.75 -9.98 9.59
CA GLN A 391 -15.51 -11.34 10.12
C GLN A 391 -16.38 -12.41 9.48
N GLU A 392 -17.60 -12.06 9.02
CA GLU A 392 -18.46 -12.99 8.28
C GLU A 392 -17.97 -13.22 6.83
N ALA A 393 -17.43 -12.18 6.19
CA ALA A 393 -17.03 -12.19 4.78
C ALA A 393 -15.60 -12.70 4.56
N VAL A 394 -14.66 -12.41 5.46
CA VAL A 394 -13.26 -12.86 5.35
C VAL A 394 -13.17 -14.30 5.90
N ILE A 395 -13.08 -15.26 4.99
CA ILE A 395 -13.14 -16.70 5.31
C ILE A 395 -11.77 -17.34 5.61
N ALA A 396 -10.69 -16.67 5.20
CA ALA A 396 -9.32 -16.95 5.64
C ALA A 396 -8.52 -15.65 5.61
N ASN A 397 -7.60 -15.48 6.55
CA ASN A 397 -6.71 -14.32 6.65
C ASN A 397 -5.44 -14.76 7.37
N GLU A 398 -4.30 -14.63 6.70
CA GLU A 398 -3.00 -14.93 7.27
C GLU A 398 -2.03 -13.77 7.07
N HIS A 399 -1.13 -13.59 8.04
CA HIS A 399 -0.11 -12.53 8.01
C HIS A 399 1.18 -12.97 8.70
N HIS A 400 2.34 -12.47 8.24
CA HIS A 400 3.64 -12.80 8.81
C HIS A 400 4.19 -11.71 9.73
N GLY A 401 4.34 -12.06 11.01
CA GLY A 401 5.08 -11.27 12.00
C GLY A 401 4.31 -10.12 12.63
N GLU A 402 4.88 -9.54 13.69
CA GLU A 402 4.25 -8.49 14.51
C GLU A 402 3.91 -7.21 13.74
N LYS A 403 4.55 -6.97 12.59
CA LYS A 403 4.33 -5.78 11.75
C LYS A 403 2.90 -5.74 11.18
N TYR A 404 2.30 -6.90 10.93
CA TYR A 404 1.01 -7.05 10.24
C TYR A 404 -0.06 -7.69 11.13
N LYS A 405 0.15 -7.74 12.44
CA LYS A 405 -0.77 -8.41 13.38
C LYS A 405 -2.19 -7.87 13.44
N ASN A 406 -2.39 -6.68 12.87
CA ASN A 406 -3.68 -6.01 12.82
C ASN A 406 -4.26 -6.05 11.40
N SER A 407 -3.77 -6.94 10.51
CA SER A 407 -4.42 -7.27 9.25
C SER A 407 -5.70 -8.04 9.54
N THR A 408 -6.81 -7.58 8.99
CA THR A 408 -8.15 -8.16 9.12
C THR A 408 -8.64 -8.71 7.77
N GLY A 409 -7.83 -8.61 6.72
CA GLY A 409 -8.03 -9.24 5.44
C GLY A 409 -8.54 -8.30 4.34
N LEU A 410 -8.93 -7.07 4.68
CA LEU A 410 -9.31 -6.05 3.70
C LEU A 410 -8.83 -4.66 4.14
N SER A 411 -8.15 -4.00 3.21
CA SER A 411 -7.79 -2.59 3.32
C SER A 411 -8.77 -1.71 2.53
N THR A 412 -8.61 -0.40 2.62
CA THR A 412 -9.33 0.59 1.82
C THR A 412 -8.48 1.84 1.67
N TYR A 413 -8.76 2.65 0.65
CA TYR A 413 -8.16 3.97 0.55
C TYR A 413 -8.73 4.89 1.62
N LEU A 414 -7.86 5.39 2.50
CA LEU A 414 -8.26 6.19 3.65
C LEU A 414 -7.15 7.20 4.01
N PRO A 415 -7.00 8.29 3.23
CA PRO A 415 -5.95 9.27 3.47
C PRO A 415 -6.23 10.07 4.76
N ALA A 416 -5.19 10.26 5.57
CA ALA A 416 -5.25 11.07 6.80
C ALA A 416 -4.79 12.53 6.61
N ASN A 417 -4.34 12.89 5.41
CA ASN A 417 -3.74 14.21 5.14
C ASN A 417 -4.79 15.30 4.90
N TYR A 418 -4.46 16.52 5.29
CA TYR A 418 -5.30 17.69 5.01
C TYR A 418 -5.21 18.09 3.53
N GLY A 419 -6.27 18.76 3.05
CA GLY A 419 -6.33 19.32 1.71
C GLY A 419 -6.34 18.28 0.60
N TYR A 420 -6.72 17.02 0.87
CA TYR A 420 -6.92 15.97 -0.15
C TYR A 420 -7.68 16.52 -1.38
N ASP A 421 -7.18 16.17 -2.56
CA ASP A 421 -7.77 16.49 -3.85
C ASP A 421 -7.83 15.16 -4.60
N SER A 422 -9.02 14.74 -5.00
CA SER A 422 -9.26 13.46 -5.69
C SER A 422 -8.81 13.50 -7.15
N VAL A 423 -8.61 14.70 -7.72
CA VAL A 423 -8.20 14.85 -9.12
C VAL A 423 -6.68 14.76 -9.22
N SER A 424 -6.19 13.67 -9.81
CA SER A 424 -4.75 13.52 -10.07
C SER A 424 -4.28 14.43 -11.20
N ALA A 425 -3.03 14.91 -11.09
CA ALA A 425 -2.28 15.34 -12.26
C ALA A 425 -2.01 14.11 -13.13
N LYS A 426 -2.20 14.23 -14.45
CA LYS A 426 -1.93 13.16 -15.42
C LYS A 426 -0.44 12.81 -15.42
N ASP A 427 -0.03 11.92 -14.53
CA ASP A 427 1.26 11.26 -14.60
C ASP A 427 1.04 9.89 -15.23
N SER A 428 1.46 9.76 -16.48
CA SER A 428 1.58 8.47 -17.14
C SER A 428 2.59 7.62 -16.35
N VAL A 429 2.14 6.45 -15.89
CA VAL A 429 2.96 5.36 -15.34
C VAL A 429 3.51 5.55 -13.91
N ASN A 430 2.90 6.38 -13.06
CA ASN A 430 3.25 6.41 -11.63
C ASN A 430 2.08 6.00 -10.74
N PHE A 431 2.28 4.93 -9.96
CA PHE A 431 1.45 4.46 -8.83
C PHE A 431 1.24 5.51 -7.71
N SER A 432 1.66 6.76 -7.90
CA SER A 432 1.66 7.80 -6.88
C SER A 432 0.45 8.73 -6.94
N SER A 433 -0.38 8.61 -7.98
CA SER A 433 -1.50 9.51 -8.24
C SER A 433 -2.85 8.84 -7.94
N THR A 434 -3.77 9.57 -7.31
CA THR A 434 -5.08 9.09 -6.81
C THR A 434 -6.09 8.94 -7.95
N HIS A 435 -5.70 8.21 -9.01
CA HIS A 435 -6.45 8.03 -10.27
C HIS A 435 -7.95 8.00 -10.05
N ASN A 436 -8.60 9.13 -10.34
CA ASN A 436 -10.04 9.27 -10.46
C ASN A 436 -10.86 8.50 -9.41
N TYR A 437 -10.44 8.56 -8.12
CA TYR A 437 -11.06 7.76 -7.06
C TYR A 437 -12.58 7.95 -7.02
N ASP A 438 -13.05 9.17 -7.21
CA ASP A 438 -14.47 9.53 -7.19
C ASP A 438 -15.32 8.81 -8.27
N ASP A 439 -14.70 8.31 -9.35
CA ASP A 439 -15.40 7.65 -10.46
C ASP A 439 -15.39 6.11 -10.38
N ILE A 440 -14.73 5.53 -9.37
CA ILE A 440 -14.73 4.07 -9.17
C ILE A 440 -16.05 3.60 -8.54
N PRO A 441 -16.48 2.33 -8.76
CA PRO A 441 -17.76 1.84 -8.27
C PRO A 441 -17.99 2.05 -6.75
N TYR A 442 -17.01 1.70 -5.91
CA TYR A 442 -17.15 1.82 -4.45
C TYR A 442 -17.37 3.26 -3.98
N ALA A 443 -16.66 4.23 -4.58
CA ALA A 443 -16.81 5.65 -4.26
C ALA A 443 -18.18 6.18 -4.70
N ARG A 444 -18.70 5.76 -5.86
CA ARG A 444 -20.01 6.22 -6.35
C ARG A 444 -21.20 5.62 -5.60
N ASP A 445 -21.06 4.39 -5.13
CA ASP A 445 -22.16 3.62 -4.55
C ASP A 445 -22.22 3.74 -3.00
N THR A 446 -21.27 4.42 -2.40
CA THR A 446 -21.18 4.66 -0.95
C THR A 446 -20.85 6.12 -0.64
N HIS A 447 -20.87 6.51 0.64
CA HIS A 447 -20.46 7.83 1.09
C HIS A 447 -18.97 7.90 1.49
N TRP A 448 -18.16 6.96 1.00
CA TRP A 448 -16.78 6.82 1.45
C TRP A 448 -15.88 7.96 0.94
N ASP A 449 -16.08 8.41 -0.30
CA ASP A 449 -15.35 9.56 -0.85
C ASP A 449 -15.77 10.86 -0.14
N GLU A 450 -17.05 11.03 0.23
CA GLU A 450 -17.48 12.16 1.06
C GLU A 450 -16.86 12.11 2.46
N LEU A 451 -16.67 10.91 3.04
CA LEU A 451 -15.96 10.75 4.30
C LEU A 451 -14.51 11.21 4.15
N ILE A 452 -13.82 10.76 3.09
CA ILE A 452 -12.45 11.17 2.79
C ILE A 452 -12.36 12.69 2.64
N LYS A 453 -13.26 13.30 1.85
CA LYS A 453 -13.35 14.76 1.64
C LYS A 453 -13.66 15.50 2.95
N TYR A 454 -14.53 14.95 3.79
CA TYR A 454 -14.89 15.50 5.10
C TYR A 454 -13.68 15.53 6.05
N ILE A 455 -12.95 14.42 6.12
CA ILE A 455 -11.75 14.25 6.95
C ILE A 455 -10.61 15.15 6.47
N ALA A 456 -10.51 15.35 5.16
CA ALA A 456 -9.46 16.12 4.53
C ALA A 456 -9.65 17.64 4.56
N LYS A 457 -10.78 18.16 5.07
CA LYS A 457 -11.01 19.61 5.18
C LYS A 457 -9.85 20.28 5.94
N ASP A 458 -9.27 21.31 5.33
CA ASP A 458 -8.17 22.08 5.90
C ASP A 458 -8.52 22.59 7.31
N SER A 459 -7.60 22.40 8.27
CA SER A 459 -7.75 23.05 9.56
C SER A 459 -7.58 24.58 9.45
N PRO A 460 -8.03 25.37 10.44
CA PRO A 460 -7.77 26.81 10.47
C PRO A 460 -6.28 27.17 10.31
N TRP A 461 -5.39 26.31 10.81
CA TRP A 461 -3.95 26.43 10.63
C TRP A 461 -3.51 26.22 9.17
N HIS A 462 -4.05 25.22 8.48
CA HIS A 462 -3.78 24.97 7.06
C HIS A 462 -4.27 26.13 6.20
N ASN A 463 -5.48 26.61 6.45
CA ASN A 463 -6.03 27.79 5.77
C ASN A 463 -5.15 29.02 5.99
N PHE A 464 -4.67 29.25 7.21
CA PHE A 464 -3.72 30.31 7.52
C PHE A 464 -2.40 30.15 6.73
N LEU A 465 -1.80 28.95 6.68
CA LEU A 465 -0.57 28.70 5.91
C LEU A 465 -0.75 28.95 4.41
N LYS A 466 -1.90 28.57 3.84
CA LYS A 466 -2.23 28.85 2.43
C LYS A 466 -2.27 30.35 2.14
N THR A 467 -2.64 31.20 3.09
CA THR A 467 -2.58 32.67 2.91
C THR A 467 -1.16 33.20 2.69
N PHE A 468 -0.13 32.45 3.09
CA PHE A 468 1.29 32.77 2.82
C PHE A 468 1.80 32.20 1.49
N GLY A 469 0.92 31.62 0.66
CA GLY A 469 1.29 31.05 -0.63
C GLY A 469 1.98 29.68 -0.53
N LEU A 470 1.89 29.00 0.62
CA LEU A 470 2.40 27.64 0.76
C LEU A 470 1.54 26.66 -0.04
N SER A 471 2.18 25.81 -0.86
CA SER A 471 1.51 24.71 -1.56
C SER A 471 1.06 23.63 -0.58
N LYS A 472 0.07 22.81 -0.98
CA LYS A 472 -0.39 21.64 -0.21
C LYS A 472 0.78 20.73 0.21
N ASP A 473 1.65 20.36 -0.73
CA ASP A 473 2.82 19.51 -0.43
C ASP A 473 3.79 20.15 0.56
N SER A 474 3.92 21.48 0.54
CA SER A 474 4.74 22.21 1.51
C SER A 474 4.14 22.11 2.91
N ILE A 475 2.81 22.20 3.01
CA ILE A 475 2.08 22.10 4.28
C ILE A 475 2.09 20.65 4.80
N ASP A 476 1.84 19.65 3.95
CA ASP A 476 1.94 18.23 4.31
C ASP A 476 3.35 17.86 4.79
N THR A 477 4.38 18.37 4.10
CA THR A 477 5.77 18.17 4.49
C THR A 477 6.08 18.86 5.81
N LEU A 478 5.53 20.06 6.04
CA LEU A 478 5.64 20.75 7.31
C LEU A 478 4.99 19.95 8.45
N ASP A 479 3.76 19.46 8.26
CA ASP A 479 3.03 18.67 9.25
C ASP A 479 3.76 17.35 9.56
N ARG A 480 4.23 16.62 8.54
CA ARG A 480 5.05 15.41 8.71
C ARG A 480 6.32 15.69 9.49
N ASN A 481 7.03 16.77 9.14
CA ASN A 481 8.23 17.17 9.86
C ASN A 481 7.90 17.58 11.29
N MET A 482 6.82 18.32 11.55
CA MET A 482 6.39 18.67 12.90
C MET A 482 6.02 17.44 13.74
N LYS A 483 5.35 16.43 13.16
CA LYS A 483 5.05 15.15 13.81
C LYS A 483 6.33 14.35 14.10
N ALA A 484 7.26 14.25 13.14
CA ALA A 484 8.55 13.60 13.33
C ALA A 484 9.42 14.31 14.39
N VAL A 485 9.31 15.63 14.49
CA VAL A 485 9.94 16.47 15.52
C VAL A 485 9.31 16.26 16.89
N GLY A 486 8.00 16.08 16.97
CA GLY A 486 7.32 15.67 18.21
C GLY A 486 7.90 14.37 18.80
N ASN A 487 8.31 13.45 17.94
CA ASN A 487 8.92 12.17 18.33
C ASN A 487 10.46 12.22 18.52
N LYS A 488 11.15 13.24 17.99
CA LYS A 488 12.61 13.45 18.13
C LYS A 488 12.94 14.94 18.34
N ALA A 489 12.46 15.50 19.45
CA ALA A 489 12.46 16.94 19.74
C ALA A 489 13.85 17.63 19.83
N ALA A 490 14.97 16.91 19.70
CA ALA A 490 16.32 17.45 19.94
C ALA A 490 17.05 17.99 18.70
N THR A 491 16.77 17.50 17.48
CA THR A 491 17.67 17.69 16.33
C THR A 491 17.29 18.87 15.42
N ILE A 492 16.00 19.03 15.09
CA ILE A 492 15.54 20.17 14.28
C ILE A 492 15.47 21.46 15.10
N THR A 493 15.16 21.35 16.40
CA THR A 493 15.31 22.42 17.40
C THR A 493 16.72 23.01 17.37
N LYS A 494 17.79 22.20 17.24
CA LYS A 494 19.16 22.71 17.13
C LYS A 494 19.48 23.35 15.78
N LEU A 495 18.88 22.88 14.68
CA LEU A 495 19.15 23.42 13.35
C LEU A 495 18.37 24.71 13.08
N ILE A 496 17.07 24.76 13.38
CA ILE A 496 16.20 25.94 13.22
C ILE A 496 16.52 27.00 14.29
N LEU A 497 16.74 26.63 15.55
CA LEU A 497 17.15 27.59 16.59
C LEU A 497 18.63 27.97 16.49
N GLY A 498 19.51 27.10 15.99
CA GLY A 498 20.94 27.40 15.88
C GLY A 498 21.25 28.40 14.76
N THR A 499 20.58 28.26 13.61
CA THR A 499 20.83 29.11 12.43
C THR A 499 19.98 30.38 12.43
N GLY A 500 18.70 30.31 12.82
CA GLY A 500 17.79 31.46 12.85
C GLY A 500 18.05 32.43 14.01
N LYS A 501 18.44 31.93 15.19
CA LYS A 501 18.65 32.76 16.39
C LYS A 501 19.94 33.59 16.29
N PHE A 502 21.04 32.98 15.85
CA PHE A 502 22.30 33.70 15.62
C PHE A 502 22.23 34.66 14.43
N GLY A 503 21.58 34.26 13.32
CA GLY A 503 21.39 35.13 12.16
C GLY A 503 20.58 36.39 12.48
N ALA A 504 19.41 36.24 13.11
CA ALA A 504 18.55 37.38 13.46
C ALA A 504 19.15 38.27 14.57
N GLN A 505 19.82 37.69 15.57
CA GLN A 505 20.51 38.47 16.62
C GLN A 505 21.74 39.22 16.07
N TYR A 506 22.50 38.61 15.16
CA TYR A 506 23.64 39.23 14.50
C TYR A 506 23.19 40.36 13.55
N GLU A 507 22.13 40.14 12.76
CA GLU A 507 21.59 41.18 11.87
C GLU A 507 20.95 42.34 12.64
N ALA A 508 20.25 42.08 13.74
CA ALA A 508 19.74 43.12 14.64
C ALA A 508 20.88 43.92 15.33
N TYR A 509 21.95 43.24 15.76
CA TYR A 509 23.15 43.88 16.32
C TYR A 509 23.91 44.72 15.28
N GLN A 510 24.01 44.26 14.04
CA GLN A 510 24.65 45.01 12.94
C GLN A 510 23.79 46.19 12.47
N ALA A 511 22.45 46.05 12.50
CA ALA A 511 21.52 47.14 12.25
C ALA A 511 21.62 48.24 13.32
N LEU A 512 21.79 47.87 14.60
CA LEU A 512 22.09 48.81 15.70
C LEU A 512 23.40 49.57 15.50
N LYS A 513 24.40 48.95 14.85
CA LYS A 513 25.75 49.51 14.70
C LYS A 513 25.96 50.31 13.41
N THR A 514 25.29 49.95 12.31
CA THR A 514 25.65 50.44 10.96
C THR A 514 24.46 50.82 10.06
N GLY A 515 23.21 50.63 10.50
CA GLY A 515 22.02 51.05 9.75
C GLY A 515 21.70 50.23 8.48
N VAL A 516 22.49 49.21 8.13
CA VAL A 516 22.26 48.34 6.95
C VAL A 516 22.52 46.87 7.30
N PRO A 517 21.60 45.93 7.01
CA PRO A 517 21.82 44.50 7.26
C PRO A 517 22.87 43.92 6.31
N LYS A 518 23.86 43.18 6.84
CA LYS A 518 24.73 42.31 6.05
C LYS A 518 24.43 40.85 6.41
N SER A 519 24.15 40.06 5.38
CA SER A 519 23.74 38.65 5.48
C SER A 519 24.78 37.78 6.20
N TYR A 520 24.33 36.94 7.12
CA TYR A 520 25.12 35.87 7.73
C TYR A 520 24.99 34.54 6.95
N LEU A 521 26.06 33.73 6.90
CA LEU A 521 26.10 32.34 6.41
C LEU A 521 25.54 32.08 4.99
N TRP A 522 26.20 32.50 3.89
CA TRP A 522 26.05 32.01 2.48
C TRP A 522 24.64 31.70 1.88
N LEU A 523 23.53 31.91 2.59
CA LEU A 523 22.18 31.43 2.31
C LEU A 523 21.31 32.50 1.64
N GLY A 524 21.82 33.73 1.52
CA GLY A 524 21.09 34.87 0.99
C GLY A 524 20.09 35.45 2.00
N SER A 525 19.97 36.77 2.05
CA SER A 525 19.13 37.51 3.01
C SER A 525 17.65 37.11 2.98
N SER A 526 17.13 36.72 1.81
CA SER A 526 15.74 36.30 1.64
C SER A 526 15.42 34.97 2.34
N LEU A 527 16.32 33.98 2.24
CA LEU A 527 16.10 32.68 2.88
C LEU A 527 16.26 32.77 4.40
N SER A 528 17.25 33.53 4.87
CA SER A 528 17.46 33.81 6.29
C SER A 528 16.25 34.51 6.93
N ALA A 529 15.67 35.50 6.26
CA ALA A 529 14.49 36.20 6.78
C ALA A 529 13.24 35.31 6.82
N LYS A 530 13.03 34.46 5.81
CA LYS A 530 11.92 33.49 5.80
C LYS A 530 12.04 32.47 6.94
N LEU A 531 13.24 31.95 7.20
CA LEU A 531 13.50 31.07 8.34
C LEU A 531 13.30 31.77 9.69
N GLY A 532 13.65 33.06 9.77
CA GLY A 532 13.41 33.89 10.95
C GLY A 532 11.92 34.12 11.24
N MET A 533 11.09 34.31 10.21
CA MET A 533 9.63 34.40 10.36
C MET A 533 9.02 33.07 10.84
N LEU A 534 9.49 31.94 10.31
CA LEU A 534 9.04 30.61 10.76
C LEU A 534 9.40 30.34 12.23
N GLY A 535 10.62 30.72 12.64
CA GLY A 535 11.03 30.66 14.04
C GLY A 535 10.17 31.55 14.95
N GLY A 536 9.79 32.74 14.47
CA GLY A 536 8.87 33.65 15.16
C GLY A 536 7.47 33.07 15.33
N GLY A 537 6.88 32.51 14.27
CA GLY A 537 5.57 31.86 14.31
C GLY A 537 5.53 30.68 15.28
N TYR A 538 6.57 29.85 15.32
CA TYR A 538 6.70 28.75 16.27
C TYR A 538 6.72 29.22 17.73
N LYS A 539 7.39 30.34 18.02
CA LYS A 539 7.43 30.94 19.36
C LYS A 539 6.08 31.48 19.81
N VAL A 540 5.33 32.10 18.89
CA VAL A 540 3.93 32.50 19.15
C VAL A 540 3.08 31.27 19.48
N PHE A 541 3.19 30.21 18.68
CA PHE A 541 2.49 28.95 18.94
C PHE A 541 2.83 28.35 20.32
N GLN A 542 4.12 28.26 20.67
CA GLN A 542 4.54 27.78 22.01
C GLN A 542 3.99 28.63 23.14
N GLY A 543 3.94 29.95 22.95
CA GLY A 543 3.36 30.86 23.92
C GLY A 543 1.85 30.64 24.07
N VAL A 544 1.09 30.56 22.97
CA VAL A 544 -0.36 30.29 23.02
C VAL A 544 -0.65 28.93 23.65
N LYS A 545 0.12 27.89 23.30
CA LYS A 545 0.03 26.56 23.91
C LYS A 545 0.36 26.63 25.42
N GLY A 546 1.41 27.32 25.81
CA GLY A 546 1.79 27.48 27.22
C GLY A 546 0.74 28.23 28.06
N MET A 547 0.02 29.19 27.47
CA MET A 547 -1.13 29.84 28.13
C MET A 547 -2.29 28.88 28.32
N TYR A 548 -2.59 28.08 27.29
CA TYR A 548 -3.63 27.06 27.33
C TYR A 548 -3.34 25.98 28.38
N ASP A 549 -2.10 25.47 28.40
CA ASP A 549 -1.63 24.45 29.35
C ASP A 549 -1.65 24.97 30.80
N ALA A 550 -1.34 26.26 31.03
CA ALA A 550 -1.44 26.88 32.35
C ALA A 550 -2.89 27.07 32.85
N CYS A 551 -3.87 27.10 31.94
CA CYS A 551 -5.28 27.33 32.26
C CYS A 551 -6.05 26.04 32.60
N GLN A 552 -5.60 24.87 32.17
CA GLN A 552 -6.17 23.56 32.53
C GLN A 552 -5.76 23.16 33.97
N LYS A 553 -6.65 22.52 34.75
CA LYS A 553 -6.52 22.36 36.22
C LYS A 553 -6.02 20.98 36.68
N ASP A 554 -5.15 21.02 37.71
CA ASP A 554 -5.06 20.16 38.90
C ASP A 554 -4.98 18.62 38.74
N GLY A 555 -3.98 18.14 38.00
CA GLY A 555 -3.50 16.75 38.04
C GLY A 555 -2.04 16.67 38.51
N ALA A 556 -1.59 15.50 38.98
CA ALA A 556 -0.22 15.29 39.46
C ALA A 556 0.83 15.72 38.40
N PRO A 557 1.98 16.30 38.79
CA PRO A 557 2.95 16.85 37.86
C PRO A 557 3.47 15.77 36.90
N GLU A 558 3.22 15.93 35.59
CA GLU A 558 3.64 14.98 34.55
C GLU A 558 5.08 15.22 34.08
N GLY A 559 5.75 16.27 34.56
CA GLY A 559 7.15 16.55 34.23
C GLY A 559 7.84 17.62 35.10
N ILE A 560 9.16 17.75 34.91
CA ILE A 560 10.04 18.66 35.68
C ILE A 560 9.57 20.14 35.62
N ALA A 561 8.98 20.58 34.51
CA ALA A 561 8.48 21.95 34.36
C ALA A 561 7.29 22.26 35.29
N ASP A 562 6.48 21.26 35.64
CA ASP A 562 5.34 21.40 36.55
C ASP A 562 5.78 21.42 38.01
N VAL A 563 6.94 20.81 38.31
CA VAL A 563 7.58 20.82 39.63
C VAL A 563 8.32 22.14 39.89
N LEU A 564 8.83 22.79 38.85
CA LEU A 564 9.70 23.98 38.98
C LEU A 564 8.97 25.33 38.82
N MET A 565 7.75 25.38 38.27
CA MET A 565 7.10 26.65 37.90
C MET A 565 5.64 26.73 38.33
N SER A 566 5.26 27.88 38.91
CA SER A 566 3.86 28.18 39.24
C SER A 566 3.03 28.45 37.98
N LYS A 567 1.70 28.35 38.10
CA LYS A 567 0.75 28.73 37.05
C LYS A 567 0.97 30.16 36.53
N GLU A 568 1.25 31.10 37.43
CA GLU A 568 1.53 32.50 37.10
C GLU A 568 2.85 32.63 36.32
N THR A 569 3.90 31.94 36.74
CA THR A 569 5.19 31.90 36.04
C THR A 569 5.04 31.28 34.64
N LYS A 570 4.22 30.24 34.49
CA LYS A 570 3.91 29.62 33.19
C LYS A 570 3.19 30.59 32.25
N MET A 571 2.19 31.32 32.76
CA MET A 571 1.46 32.34 31.97
C MET A 571 2.37 33.50 31.55
N VAL A 572 3.25 33.97 32.44
CA VAL A 572 4.22 35.04 32.13
C VAL A 572 5.25 34.57 31.09
N ASN A 573 5.76 33.34 31.23
CA ASN A 573 6.69 32.74 30.26
C ASN A 573 6.06 32.52 28.89
N ALA A 574 4.77 32.17 28.88
CA ALA A 574 3.99 32.09 27.68
C ALA A 574 3.85 33.46 26.98
N GLY A 575 3.57 34.52 27.75
CA GLY A 575 3.57 35.91 27.24
C GLY A 575 4.93 36.34 26.67
N PHE A 576 6.04 36.00 27.31
CA PHE A 576 7.40 36.26 26.79
C PHE A 576 7.64 35.57 25.44
N ASN A 577 7.21 34.30 25.29
CA ASN A 577 7.37 33.57 24.03
C ASN A 577 6.51 34.17 22.89
N ILE A 578 5.29 34.63 23.19
CA ILE A 578 4.44 35.33 22.20
C ILE A 578 5.09 36.63 21.75
N ALA A 579 5.54 37.45 22.71
CA ALA A 579 6.15 38.75 22.42
C ALA A 579 7.47 38.59 21.64
N GLU A 580 8.31 37.61 22.01
CA GLU A 580 9.55 37.27 21.30
C GLU A 580 9.24 36.80 19.87
N GLY A 581 8.25 35.92 19.69
CA GLY A 581 7.87 35.40 18.38
C GLY A 581 7.30 36.48 17.44
N ALA A 582 6.47 37.37 17.97
CA ALA A 582 5.93 38.52 17.23
C ALA A 582 7.04 39.50 16.84
N ALA A 583 7.97 39.80 17.74
CA ALA A 583 9.10 40.68 17.48
C ALA A 583 10.04 40.11 16.40
N LEU A 584 10.38 38.81 16.48
CA LEU A 584 11.18 38.13 15.46
C LEU A 584 10.50 38.12 14.09
N THR A 585 9.19 37.90 14.04
CA THR A 585 8.42 37.93 12.79
C THR A 585 8.41 39.33 12.17
N ALA A 586 8.20 40.36 12.99
CA ALA A 586 8.18 41.75 12.54
C ALA A 586 9.55 42.22 12.01
N VAL A 587 10.64 41.87 12.68
CA VAL A 587 12.02 42.18 12.22
C VAL A 587 12.29 41.55 10.85
N ASN A 588 11.98 40.27 10.70
CA ASN A 588 12.27 39.54 9.46
C ASN A 588 11.34 39.95 8.30
N ALA A 589 10.08 40.29 8.58
CA ALA A 589 9.18 40.85 7.57
C ALA A 589 9.64 42.24 7.09
N ALA A 590 10.07 43.11 8.01
CA ALA A 590 10.61 44.43 7.66
C ALA A 590 11.90 44.34 6.83
N LEU A 591 12.76 43.35 7.12
CA LEU A 591 13.96 43.04 6.33
C LEU A 591 13.61 42.60 4.89
N LEU A 592 12.60 41.75 4.71
CA LEU A 592 12.13 41.34 3.38
C LEU A 592 11.51 42.49 2.56
N MET A 593 10.86 43.44 3.24
CA MET A 593 10.23 44.60 2.60
C MET A 593 11.17 45.79 2.40
N GLY A 594 12.45 45.68 2.80
CA GLY A 594 13.43 46.76 2.64
C GLY A 594 13.14 48.02 3.48
N ALA A 595 12.33 47.91 4.53
CA ALA A 595 11.92 49.03 5.36
C ALA A 595 13.00 49.39 6.41
N ALA A 596 13.46 50.65 6.41
CA ALA A 596 14.55 51.12 7.26
C ALA A 596 14.13 51.54 8.69
N ALA A 597 14.96 51.12 9.64
CA ALA A 597 15.23 51.60 11.01
C ALA A 597 14.09 51.70 12.05
N GLY A 598 12.87 52.14 11.73
CA GLY A 598 11.88 52.45 12.79
C GLY A 598 11.33 51.22 13.51
N ILE A 599 10.75 50.28 12.75
CA ILE A 599 10.12 49.06 13.27
C ILE A 599 11.18 48.02 13.65
N THR A 600 12.28 47.95 12.90
CA THR A 600 13.39 47.02 13.14
C THR A 600 14.15 47.33 14.42
N THR A 601 14.22 48.58 14.88
CA THR A 601 14.94 48.92 16.11
C THR A 601 14.14 48.54 17.35
N THR A 602 12.86 48.89 17.45
CA THR A 602 12.03 48.51 18.60
C THR A 602 11.77 47.00 18.65
N ALA A 603 11.39 46.39 17.53
CA ALA A 603 11.18 44.93 17.47
C ALA A 603 12.50 44.16 17.61
N GLY A 604 13.62 44.70 17.10
CA GLY A 604 14.94 44.11 17.27
C GLY A 604 15.43 44.15 18.71
N ILE A 605 15.22 45.28 19.41
CA ILE A 605 15.51 45.39 20.85
C ILE A 605 14.67 44.39 21.63
N LEU A 606 13.38 44.25 21.34
CA LEU A 606 12.51 43.28 22.01
C LEU A 606 12.92 41.84 21.72
N ALA A 607 13.25 41.49 20.47
CA ALA A 607 13.74 40.17 20.10
C ALA A 607 15.04 39.77 20.83
N PHE A 608 15.87 40.74 21.21
CA PHE A 608 17.10 40.52 21.99
C PHE A 608 16.88 40.57 23.51
N ALA A 609 16.08 41.52 24.00
CA ALA A 609 15.92 41.79 25.42
C ALA A 609 14.96 40.80 26.11
N LEU A 610 13.91 40.33 25.43
CA LEU A 610 12.91 39.43 26.02
C LEU A 610 13.49 38.07 26.46
N PRO A 611 14.40 37.42 25.72
CA PRO A 611 15.09 36.22 26.19
C PRO A 611 15.91 36.45 27.47
N VAL A 612 16.62 37.58 27.56
CA VAL A 612 17.44 37.94 28.73
C VAL A 612 16.55 38.27 29.92
N ALA A 613 15.49 39.04 29.71
CA ALA A 613 14.49 39.36 30.72
C ALA A 613 13.81 38.09 31.25
N LYS A 614 13.52 37.12 30.38
CA LYS A 614 12.98 35.82 30.76
C LYS A 614 13.95 35.03 31.64
N ILE A 615 15.25 34.98 31.30
CA ILE A 615 16.27 34.31 32.12
C ILE A 615 16.36 34.94 33.52
N ILE A 616 16.38 36.27 33.59
CA ILE A 616 16.43 37.00 34.87
C ILE A 616 15.15 36.74 35.68
N TYR A 617 13.99 36.77 35.04
CA TYR A 617 12.72 36.47 35.68
C TYR A 617 12.68 35.03 36.21
N ASP A 618 13.05 34.05 35.39
CA ASP A 618 13.12 32.63 35.77
C ASP A 618 14.08 32.41 36.96
N ALA A 619 15.26 33.05 36.94
CA ALA A 619 16.25 32.96 38.03
C ALA A 619 15.77 33.53 39.37
N ILE A 620 14.78 34.43 39.36
CA ILE A 620 14.19 35.02 40.57
C ILE A 620 12.92 34.27 40.99
N ALA A 621 12.06 33.96 40.03
CA ALA A 621 10.73 33.41 40.28
C ALA A 621 10.77 31.92 40.66
N ILE A 622 11.62 31.13 40.01
CA ILE A 622 11.72 29.68 40.23
C ILE A 622 12.19 29.36 41.66
N PRO A 623 13.32 29.92 42.17
CA PRO A 623 13.75 29.63 43.53
C PRO A 623 12.75 30.09 44.60
N LYS A 624 12.07 31.22 44.36
CA LYS A 624 11.02 31.73 45.26
C LYS A 624 9.82 30.78 45.31
N HIS A 625 9.40 30.25 44.17
CA HIS A 625 8.32 29.27 44.10
C HIS A 625 8.70 27.94 44.75
N MET A 626 9.91 27.44 44.48
CA MET A 626 10.42 26.22 45.11
C MET A 626 10.56 26.36 46.63
N LYS A 627 11.04 27.52 47.11
CA LYS A 627 11.11 27.80 48.55
C LYS A 627 9.72 27.82 49.19
N HIS A 628 8.74 28.46 48.55
CA HIS A 628 7.37 28.49 49.04
C HIS A 628 6.72 27.10 49.06
N GLN A 629 6.94 26.28 48.02
CA GLN A 629 6.49 24.89 47.97
C GLN A 629 7.19 24.01 49.02
N ALA A 630 8.49 24.21 49.25
CA ALA A 630 9.24 23.52 50.30
C ALA A 630 8.78 23.93 51.70
N GLU A 631 8.42 25.20 51.92
CA GLU A 631 7.82 25.68 53.17
C GLU A 631 6.43 25.07 53.41
N LEU A 632 5.59 24.97 52.36
CA LEU A 632 4.28 24.30 52.42
C LEU A 632 4.43 22.81 52.73
N MET A 633 5.38 22.12 52.08
CA MET A 633 5.68 20.71 52.35
C MET A 633 6.29 20.49 53.76
N GLN A 634 7.07 21.44 54.28
CA GLN A 634 7.58 21.39 55.66
C GLN A 634 6.49 21.57 56.72
N MET A 635 5.40 22.29 56.42
CA MET A 635 4.24 22.41 57.32
C MET A 635 3.42 21.12 57.38
N GLU A 636 3.52 20.24 56.39
CA GLU A 636 2.79 18.97 56.34
C GLU A 636 3.56 17.78 56.93
N ASN A 637 4.90 17.80 57.03
CA ASN A 637 5.65 16.70 57.67
C ASN A 637 7.06 17.10 58.20
N PRO A 638 7.27 17.23 59.53
CA PRO A 638 8.46 17.87 60.11
C PRO A 638 9.74 17.02 60.20
N VAL A 639 9.78 15.81 59.66
CA VAL A 639 10.93 14.88 59.85
C VAL A 639 12.08 15.11 58.85
N ASP A 640 11.88 15.85 57.75
CA ASP A 640 12.87 15.96 56.66
C ASP A 640 13.80 17.19 56.70
N LYS A 641 13.66 18.05 57.71
CA LYS A 641 14.41 19.32 57.82
C LYS A 641 15.93 19.14 57.79
N LYS A 642 16.43 18.10 58.48
CA LYS A 642 17.87 17.85 58.62
C LYS A 642 18.51 17.37 57.31
N THR A 643 17.79 16.54 56.55
CA THR A 643 18.23 15.99 55.26
C THR A 643 18.24 17.06 54.17
N VAL A 644 17.30 18.00 54.21
CA VAL A 644 17.25 19.14 53.28
C VAL A 644 18.30 20.20 53.62
N GLU A 645 18.54 20.47 54.91
CA GLU A 645 19.61 21.38 55.36
C GLU A 645 21.02 20.85 55.00
N GLU A 646 21.25 19.54 55.10
CA GLU A 646 22.50 18.90 54.68
C GLU A 646 22.71 18.99 53.14
N LYS A 647 21.67 18.74 52.34
CA LYS A 647 21.77 18.84 50.86
C LYS A 647 21.88 20.27 50.34
N LEU A 648 21.24 21.24 50.99
CA LEU A 648 21.40 22.66 50.61
C LEU A 648 22.80 23.18 50.95
N LYS A 649 23.42 22.67 52.02
CA LYS A 649 24.80 22.97 52.37
C LYS A 649 25.79 22.40 51.34
N ASP A 650 25.59 21.17 50.89
CA ASP A 650 26.41 20.55 49.83
C ASP A 650 26.34 21.32 48.49
N ILE A 651 25.16 21.86 48.14
CA ILE A 651 24.96 22.66 46.93
C ILE A 651 25.64 24.04 47.06
N ASN A 652 25.60 24.65 48.25
CA ASN A 652 26.23 25.94 48.49
C ASN A 652 27.76 25.84 48.50
N ASP A 653 28.30 24.73 49.05
CA ASP A 653 29.73 24.44 49.06
C ASP A 653 30.26 24.07 47.66
N ALA A 654 29.44 23.43 46.81
CA ALA A 654 29.75 23.18 45.40
C ALA A 654 29.67 24.45 44.52
N GLY A 655 28.77 25.38 44.84
CA GLY A 655 28.65 26.67 44.13
C GLY A 655 29.81 27.62 44.40
N GLY A 656 30.40 27.58 45.60
CA GLY A 656 31.57 28.40 45.97
C GLY A 656 32.86 28.05 45.22
N GLN A 657 32.99 26.84 44.68
CA GLN A 657 34.13 26.43 43.86
C GLN A 657 34.01 26.80 42.37
N PHE A 658 32.81 27.17 41.91
CA PHE A 658 32.59 27.64 40.53
C PHE A 658 32.72 29.17 40.37
N ALA A 659 32.85 29.91 41.47
CA ALA A 659 32.89 31.37 41.48
C ALA A 659 34.29 31.98 41.81
N ASN A 660 35.34 31.15 41.87
CA ASN A 660 36.74 31.59 41.95
C ASN A 660 37.50 31.27 40.66
#